data_AF-A0A2D5ZE53-F1
#
_entry.id   AF-A0A2D5ZE53-F1
#
_cell.length_a   1.000
_cell.length_b   1.000
_cell.length_c   1.000
_cell.angle_alpha   90.00
_cell.angle_beta   90.00
_cell.angle_gamma   90.00
#
_symmetry.space_group_name_H-M   'P 1'
#
loop_
_entity.id
_entity.type
_entity.pdbx_description
1 polymer ?
#
loop_
_entity_poly.entity_id
_entity_poly.type
_entity_poly.pdbx_seq_one_letter_code
_entity_poly.pdbx_strand_id
1 'polypeptide(L)'
;PASSFAAATADGRLNPPNVLAYGAGIDKIHRSGFRKEPANLVHAGEVAGGLGIYNLALYTVQEDLRREGTPHDTVDRLDLDRLGRQFVEAGALLGAVADAPGLSQRSAIPSWYRTYQTEFRGDHRAHGLSVVGRRPGSTVSGAPMAGAIVQLYPFREQFRVRHFDFLEKKISAFDDFQVLRTDRNGTFEVGPVDQVADSNTWWSAHAFDDRGAVTHANTLACRTGNLLRIEMFRARGGRIICPPVPALKPGQILDAWTRSPLDPQRSYFQTADGVVFWYVPDTIGAVEVFGIDSVVALRAQGEGEGGAPAGRDVDGLERAARDLWTFNEERLAVLRERQVANDSVEQLHAAAEDLIRAGAGAESVSASGALAASAFMAQGRVYHKIRGTFDDLVLTVVILLSLTVPFAFALERLVIGASTIYRQIAGFIGIFALAFLIVMLTHPAFALAATPIVIFLGFSVVVLSAAVIVIIMRKFEVELKDLQGIATTVHAADVSRVGTVMAAMSMGISTMRRRPWRTALSMTTIILITFTILCFASFDTRIGVIRVPVVGPPGYAGVFVQRVGGRALEPDLYRVVRDRWAGAPGVIGVFARYGHASSDPTWPLVSRPDGSAPMAMQGLVGIEPGEMTQREDLAALLGASQAVSQDLVWMTHAVAERLGAVPGDPVLVSGEALRVGPILDAQRLTVATDMDGSTILPVDPGVGNDDLQDDAALSMRTQNWMAIPADQIIVVTAQVARRLGSALRSVSIYATDTGAATRIAEDAALMLPMPISATRRDGVHRHLLGTSLHTVGGFDLMVPLLMGALVIFATLLGSVADRQKEIYTFSALGLAPPHVAGLFFVEAMVYSIVGGLGGYIVALGVVKVLTPLGSIGPFRVPEMNHSSTNAVITLLIVMGTVLLSAIYPAVRASRSANPGILRQWQLPVPEGDRLDIVFPFTVSQWDAAGVVSFLREHFEQFADTGLGRFMARQVGLVRRDGAAPGLRARIALAPFDLGVTQQFELSTRASEIEGIDEVTIRIERTSGQPKDWRRLNRVLLDDIRRQFLIWRSLPQETMEVYRRRTLEDGV
;
A
#
# COMPACT_ATOMS: atom_id res chain seq x y z
N PRO A 1 -33.29 17.80 66.26
CA PRO A 1 -33.21 16.69 65.27
C PRO A 1 -31.74 16.38 64.96
N ALA A 2 -31.07 15.80 65.96
CA ALA A 2 -29.67 15.42 65.96
C ALA A 2 -29.63 14.04 66.63
N SER A 3 -29.96 12.99 65.89
CA SER A 3 -29.89 11.60 66.36
C SER A 3 -30.27 10.59 65.25
N SER A 4 -29.52 10.53 64.15
CA SER A 4 -29.56 9.37 63.25
C SER A 4 -28.33 9.22 62.34
N PHE A 5 -27.16 9.69 62.77
CA PHE A 5 -25.89 9.49 62.07
C PHE A 5 -25.04 8.48 62.85
N ALA A 6 -25.34 7.19 62.67
CA ALA A 6 -24.46 6.11 63.08
C ALA A 6 -24.84 4.81 62.33
N ALA A 7 -24.17 4.56 61.21
CA ALA A 7 -24.01 3.21 60.68
C ALA A 7 -22.50 2.98 60.52
N ALA A 8 -21.90 2.46 61.60
CA ALA A 8 -20.51 2.07 61.67
C ALA A 8 -20.30 0.72 60.97
N THR A 9 -19.24 0.61 60.16
CA THR A 9 -18.56 -0.67 59.97
C THR A 9 -17.85 -1.05 61.28
N ALA A 10 -17.72 -2.36 61.55
CA ALA A 10 -17.41 -2.91 62.86
C ALA A 10 -16.09 -2.43 63.51
N ASP A 11 -15.19 -1.75 62.78
CA ASP A 11 -13.94 -1.19 63.31
C ASP A 11 -13.80 0.34 63.15
N GLY A 12 -14.86 1.06 62.77
CA GLY A 12 -14.91 2.53 62.83
C GLY A 12 -13.91 3.30 61.94
N ARG A 13 -13.29 2.66 60.93
CA ARG A 13 -12.37 3.31 59.97
C ARG A 13 -12.94 3.32 58.54
N LEU A 14 -12.71 4.42 57.83
CA LEU A 14 -12.98 4.57 56.38
C LEU A 14 -11.72 4.18 55.57
N ASN A 15 -11.91 3.58 54.38
CA ASN A 15 -10.81 3.10 53.52
C ASN A 15 -10.00 4.26 52.89
N PRO A 16 -8.66 4.12 52.75
CA PRO A 16 -7.82 5.14 52.12
C PRO A 16 -7.73 4.96 50.60
N PRO A 17 -7.68 6.05 49.80
CA PRO A 17 -7.09 6.02 48.47
C PRO A 17 -5.61 6.44 48.51
N ASN A 18 -4.76 5.68 47.82
CA ASN A 18 -3.34 5.97 47.62
C ASN A 18 -3.12 7.04 46.52
N VAL A 19 -2.19 7.97 46.72
CA VAL A 19 -0.95 8.23 45.93
C VAL A 19 -0.42 9.68 46.13
N LEU A 20 0.93 9.77 46.12
CA LEU A 20 1.95 10.80 46.43
C LEU A 20 2.01 11.99 45.42
N ALA A 21 2.72 13.15 45.53
CA ALA A 21 3.36 14.04 46.53
C ALA A 21 4.03 15.25 45.76
N TYR A 22 4.34 16.37 46.47
CA TYR A 22 5.15 17.59 46.10
C TYR A 22 4.51 18.70 45.23
N GLY A 23 4.66 20.02 45.46
CA GLY A 23 5.34 20.81 46.50
C GLY A 23 5.72 22.24 46.01
N ALA A 24 5.25 23.27 46.73
CA ALA A 24 5.73 24.67 46.90
C ALA A 24 5.68 25.72 45.76
N GLY A 25 5.12 26.90 46.10
CA GLY A 25 5.61 28.22 45.64
C GLY A 25 4.60 29.14 44.95
N ILE A 26 3.74 29.85 45.69
CA ILE A 26 2.87 30.91 45.15
C ILE A 26 3.24 32.23 45.81
N ASP A 27 3.92 33.12 45.09
CA ASP A 27 3.99 34.54 45.49
C ASP A 27 4.22 35.57 44.36
N LYS A 28 4.16 35.20 43.07
CA LYS A 28 4.34 36.18 41.97
C LYS A 28 3.49 35.90 40.72
N ILE A 29 2.16 35.97 40.80
CA ILE A 29 1.30 35.97 39.60
C ILE A 29 0.11 36.91 39.78
N HIS A 30 0.35 38.23 39.80
CA HIS A 30 -0.74 39.23 39.77
C HIS A 30 -0.63 40.25 38.63
N ARG A 31 0.24 40.06 37.62
CA ARG A 31 0.45 41.08 36.58
C ARG A 31 0.45 40.65 35.10
N SER A 32 0.11 39.41 34.75
CA SER A 32 -0.09 39.02 33.34
C SER A 32 -1.45 38.35 33.20
N GLY A 33 -2.32 38.91 32.33
CA GLY A 33 -3.72 38.54 32.12
C GLY A 33 -3.99 37.14 31.57
N PHE A 34 -3.42 36.11 32.19
CA PHE A 34 -3.84 34.72 32.04
C PHE A 34 -4.96 34.43 33.04
N ARG A 35 -6.18 34.23 32.51
CA ARG A 35 -7.29 33.60 33.24
C ARG A 35 -6.85 32.19 33.63
N LYS A 36 -6.63 31.96 34.93
CA LYS A 36 -6.38 30.61 35.47
C LYS A 36 -7.70 29.86 35.63
N GLU A 37 -7.69 28.64 35.10
CA GLU A 37 -8.67 27.57 35.26
C GLU A 37 -8.75 27.12 36.73
N PRO A 38 -9.92 26.63 37.21
CA PRO A 38 -10.10 26.24 38.60
C PRO A 38 -9.53 24.84 38.88
N ALA A 39 -8.46 24.81 39.68
CA ALA A 39 -7.88 23.59 40.24
C ALA A 39 -8.88 22.78 41.09
N ASN A 40 -8.78 21.44 41.01
CA ASN A 40 -9.29 20.38 41.91
C ASN A 40 -10.47 20.78 42.83
N LEU A 41 -11.68 20.58 42.31
CA LEU A 41 -12.93 20.73 43.04
C LEU A 41 -13.44 19.35 43.52
N VAL A 42 -13.45 19.11 44.83
CA VAL A 42 -14.20 18.00 45.43
C VAL A 42 -15.57 18.52 45.85
N HIS A 43 -16.65 17.87 45.42
CA HIS A 43 -18.00 18.34 45.67
C HIS A 43 -18.90 17.32 46.38
N ALA A 44 -19.76 17.81 47.27
CA ALA A 44 -20.69 16.98 48.04
C ALA A 44 -21.69 16.20 47.15
N GLY A 45 -21.89 16.68 45.91
CA GLY A 45 -22.73 16.01 44.92
C GLY A 45 -22.16 14.66 44.46
N GLU A 46 -20.84 14.47 44.47
CA GLU A 46 -20.19 13.21 44.06
C GLU A 46 -20.53 12.06 45.03
N VAL A 47 -20.48 12.34 46.34
CA VAL A 47 -20.84 11.37 47.40
C VAL A 47 -22.36 11.18 47.49
N ALA A 48 -23.14 12.28 47.38
CA ALA A 48 -24.59 12.24 47.40
C ALA A 48 -25.17 11.48 46.20
N GLY A 49 -24.58 11.65 45.01
CA GLY A 49 -24.94 10.92 43.79
C GLY A 49 -24.70 9.42 43.90
N GLY A 50 -23.62 8.99 44.57
CA GLY A 50 -23.37 7.57 44.89
C GLY A 50 -24.46 6.92 45.75
N LEU A 51 -25.26 7.72 46.46
CA LEU A 51 -26.40 7.29 47.28
C LEU A 51 -27.77 7.57 46.64
N GLY A 52 -27.81 8.14 45.44
CA GLY A 52 -29.05 8.47 44.73
C GLY A 52 -29.71 9.79 45.15
N ILE A 53 -28.93 10.73 45.71
CA ILE A 53 -29.37 12.06 46.15
C ILE A 53 -28.77 13.10 45.21
N TYR A 54 -29.62 13.80 44.44
CA TYR A 54 -29.21 14.68 43.35
C TYR A 54 -29.71 16.12 43.56
N ASN A 55 -29.07 17.10 42.90
CA ASN A 55 -29.40 18.54 42.88
C ASN A 55 -28.92 19.43 44.04
N LEU A 56 -27.90 19.02 44.82
CA LEU A 56 -27.18 19.93 45.74
C LEU A 56 -25.68 19.57 45.77
N ALA A 57 -24.81 20.50 45.35
CA ALA A 57 -23.36 20.31 45.38
C ALA A 57 -22.68 21.49 46.10
N LEU A 58 -22.03 21.20 47.23
CA LEU A 58 -21.11 22.11 47.91
C LEU A 58 -19.70 21.80 47.44
N TYR A 59 -18.95 22.81 47.04
CA TYR A 59 -17.57 22.66 46.57
C TYR A 59 -16.61 23.29 47.59
N THR A 60 -15.45 22.65 47.78
CA THR A 60 -14.31 23.30 48.44
C THR A 60 -13.23 23.59 47.40
N VAL A 61 -12.60 24.75 47.49
CA VAL A 61 -11.49 25.14 46.61
C VAL A 61 -10.28 25.35 47.52
N GLN A 62 -9.14 24.75 47.18
CA GLN A 62 -7.86 24.82 47.92
C GLN A 62 -7.74 23.97 49.20
N GLU A 63 -8.10 22.69 49.16
CA GLU A 63 -7.58 21.74 50.17
C GLU A 63 -6.27 21.13 49.62
N ASP A 64 -5.12 21.59 50.12
CA ASP A 64 -3.80 21.00 49.80
C ASP A 64 -3.32 19.96 50.83
N LEU A 65 -4.06 19.82 51.94
CA LEU A 65 -3.72 18.92 53.03
C LEU A 65 -4.31 17.53 52.80
N ARG A 66 -3.45 16.52 52.93
CA ARG A 66 -3.85 15.11 52.94
C ARG A 66 -4.75 14.83 54.14
N ARG A 67 -5.83 14.07 53.95
CA ARG A 67 -6.36 13.21 55.03
C ARG A 67 -5.43 12.02 55.17
N GLU A 68 -4.48 12.08 56.09
CA GLU A 68 -3.46 11.03 56.28
C GLU A 68 -3.95 9.84 57.11
N GLY A 69 -5.22 9.83 57.55
CA GLY A 69 -5.74 8.73 58.36
C GLY A 69 -5.03 8.63 59.71
N THR A 70 -4.57 9.77 60.24
CA THR A 70 -3.88 9.81 61.53
C THR A 70 -4.87 9.55 62.67
N PRO A 71 -4.40 9.15 63.87
CA PRO A 71 -5.25 8.98 65.05
C PRO A 71 -6.06 10.22 65.48
N HIS A 72 -5.88 11.36 64.79
CA HIS A 72 -6.56 12.63 65.06
C HIS A 72 -7.76 12.90 64.12
N ASP A 73 -7.96 12.11 63.07
CA ASP A 73 -9.09 12.25 62.11
C ASP A 73 -10.37 11.55 62.62
N THR A 74 -10.84 11.93 63.81
CA THR A 74 -12.03 11.36 64.47
C THR A 74 -13.15 12.40 64.65
N VAL A 75 -14.41 11.96 64.71
CA VAL A 75 -15.59 12.85 64.78
C VAL A 75 -15.56 13.76 66.00
N ASP A 76 -14.98 13.27 67.09
CA ASP A 76 -14.76 13.94 68.37
C ASP A 76 -13.70 15.06 68.34
N ARG A 77 -12.90 15.16 67.26
CA ARG A 77 -11.88 16.21 67.07
C ARG A 77 -12.29 17.27 66.04
N LEU A 78 -13.45 17.11 65.38
CA LEU A 78 -14.05 18.13 64.53
C LEU A 78 -14.61 19.26 65.40
N ASP A 79 -14.06 20.47 65.24
CA ASP A 79 -14.60 21.67 65.87
C ASP A 79 -15.89 22.09 65.15
N LEU A 80 -17.00 21.50 65.58
CA LEU A 80 -18.33 21.70 65.00
C LEU A 80 -18.81 23.15 65.13
N ASP A 81 -18.35 23.89 66.14
CA ASP A 81 -18.70 25.30 66.32
C ASP A 81 -17.94 26.18 65.32
N ARG A 82 -16.68 25.85 65.01
CA ARG A 82 -15.94 26.51 63.94
C ARG A 82 -16.52 26.18 62.57
N LEU A 83 -16.86 24.92 62.32
CA LEU A 83 -17.53 24.50 61.08
C LEU A 83 -18.91 25.15 60.94
N GLY A 84 -19.70 25.22 62.00
CA GLY A 84 -21.00 25.88 62.02
C GLY A 84 -20.88 27.37 61.67
N ARG A 85 -19.88 28.07 62.23
CA ARG A 85 -19.60 29.47 61.88
C ARG A 85 -19.15 29.64 60.43
N GLN A 86 -18.25 28.78 59.95
CA GLN A 86 -17.83 28.77 58.54
C GLN A 86 -18.99 28.47 57.59
N PHE A 87 -19.93 27.60 57.97
CA PHE A 87 -21.14 27.32 57.22
C PHE A 87 -22.09 28.51 57.17
N VAL A 88 -22.23 29.26 58.27
CA VAL A 88 -23.04 30.48 58.29
C VAL A 88 -22.41 31.58 57.41
N GLU A 89 -21.09 31.75 57.46
CA GLU A 89 -20.37 32.68 56.57
C GLU A 89 -20.44 32.26 55.10
N ALA A 90 -20.23 30.97 54.81
CA ALA A 90 -20.38 30.42 53.47
C ALA A 90 -21.83 30.56 52.96
N GLY A 91 -22.83 30.37 53.83
CA GLY A 91 -24.24 30.58 53.50
C GLY A 91 -24.56 32.04 53.16
N ALA A 92 -23.99 33.00 53.90
CA ALA A 92 -24.13 34.43 53.60
C ALA A 92 -23.43 34.80 52.27
N LEU A 93 -22.24 34.24 52.02
CA LEU A 93 -21.51 34.43 50.76
C LEU A 93 -22.27 33.82 49.58
N LEU A 94 -22.78 32.59 49.73
CA LEU A 94 -23.58 31.90 48.71
C LEU A 94 -24.89 32.64 48.42
N GLY A 95 -25.54 33.22 49.44
CA GLY A 95 -26.69 34.10 49.25
C GLY A 95 -26.34 35.33 48.42
N ALA A 96 -25.26 36.02 48.75
CA ALA A 96 -24.80 37.20 48.01
C ALA A 96 -24.36 36.88 46.57
N VAL A 97 -23.75 35.71 46.34
CA VAL A 97 -23.35 35.22 45.01
C VAL A 97 -24.56 34.76 44.19
N ALA A 98 -25.55 34.12 44.82
CA ALA A 98 -26.79 33.70 44.15
C ALA A 98 -27.66 34.89 43.72
N ASP A 99 -27.65 35.99 44.51
CA ASP A 99 -28.35 37.23 44.18
C ASP A 99 -27.54 38.15 43.23
N ALA A 100 -26.33 37.76 42.82
CA ALA A 100 -25.50 38.57 41.95
C ALA A 100 -26.05 38.56 40.49
N PRO A 101 -26.45 39.73 39.93
CA PRO A 101 -27.19 39.82 38.66
C PRO A 101 -26.42 39.34 37.41
N GLY A 102 -25.14 39.02 37.53
CA GLY A 102 -24.29 38.50 36.45
C GLY A 102 -24.09 36.99 36.44
N LEU A 103 -24.38 36.27 37.54
CA LEU A 103 -24.06 34.84 37.66
C LEU A 103 -24.94 33.95 36.77
N SER A 104 -26.17 34.39 36.49
CA SER A 104 -27.14 33.67 35.65
C SER A 104 -26.98 33.96 34.15
N GLN A 105 -26.02 34.82 33.74
CA GLN A 105 -25.84 35.17 32.34
C GLN A 105 -24.98 34.12 31.62
N ARG A 106 -25.55 33.47 30.59
CA ARG A 106 -24.88 32.44 29.75
C ARG A 106 -23.53 32.89 29.17
N SER A 107 -23.28 34.20 29.06
CA SER A 107 -22.03 34.77 28.54
C SER A 107 -20.82 34.65 29.49
N ALA A 108 -21.02 34.30 30.76
CA ALA A 108 -19.94 34.14 31.74
C ALA A 108 -19.30 32.73 31.72
N ILE A 109 -19.96 31.75 31.09
CA ILE A 109 -19.42 30.39 30.91
C ILE A 109 -18.68 30.34 29.56
N PRO A 110 -17.37 30.01 29.51
CA PRO A 110 -16.64 29.89 28.26
C PRO A 110 -17.33 28.88 27.34
N SER A 111 -17.66 29.28 26.11
CA SER A 111 -18.40 28.42 25.15
C SER A 111 -17.62 27.19 24.69
N TRP A 112 -16.33 27.10 25.03
CA TRP A 112 -15.42 26.06 24.57
C TRP A 112 -15.34 24.83 25.49
N TYR A 113 -15.84 24.90 26.73
CA TYR A 113 -15.85 23.76 27.65
C TYR A 113 -17.27 23.23 27.86
N ARG A 114 -17.42 21.90 27.82
CA ARG A 114 -18.63 21.16 28.17
C ARG A 114 -18.43 20.43 29.49
N THR A 115 -19.45 20.50 30.33
CA THR A 115 -19.56 19.66 31.52
C THR A 115 -20.81 18.81 31.35
N TYR A 116 -20.65 17.50 31.44
CA TYR A 116 -21.73 16.54 31.44
C TYR A 116 -22.11 16.25 32.89
N GLN A 117 -23.24 16.78 33.32
CA GLN A 117 -23.85 16.49 34.62
C GLN A 117 -25.09 15.64 34.42
N THR A 118 -25.47 14.90 35.46
CA THR A 118 -26.70 14.11 35.45
C THR A 118 -27.89 15.03 35.74
N GLU A 119 -28.80 15.17 34.77
CA GLU A 119 -30.01 15.97 34.88
C GLU A 119 -31.25 15.09 35.12
N PHE A 120 -32.11 15.46 36.05
CA PHE A 120 -33.45 14.88 36.14
C PHE A 120 -34.45 15.80 35.44
N ARG A 121 -35.07 15.30 34.37
CA ARG A 121 -36.17 16.01 33.68
C ARG A 121 -37.51 15.60 34.29
N GLY A 122 -38.59 16.27 33.91
CA GLY A 122 -39.94 16.07 34.46
C GLY A 122 -40.52 14.65 34.34
N ASP A 123 -39.77 13.70 33.77
CA ASP A 123 -40.08 12.28 33.66
C ASP A 123 -39.47 11.41 34.79
N HIS A 124 -38.86 12.04 35.81
CA HIS A 124 -38.20 11.36 36.94
C HIS A 124 -37.10 10.35 36.53
N ARG A 125 -36.56 10.49 35.33
CA ARG A 125 -35.42 9.70 34.85
C ARG A 125 -34.15 10.54 34.88
N ALA A 126 -33.04 9.91 35.22
CA ALA A 126 -31.72 10.49 35.08
C ALA A 126 -31.36 10.55 33.58
N HIS A 127 -31.03 11.74 33.09
CA HIS A 127 -30.53 12.00 31.75
C HIS A 127 -29.07 12.47 31.86
N GLY A 128 -28.18 11.91 31.07
CA GLY A 128 -26.75 12.22 31.13
C GLY A 128 -25.92 11.13 30.46
N LEU A 129 -24.61 11.12 30.72
CA LEU A 129 -23.75 10.02 30.32
C LEU A 129 -24.15 8.79 31.14
N SER A 130 -24.39 7.67 30.46
CA SER A 130 -24.89 6.46 31.10
C SER A 130 -24.17 5.22 30.62
N VAL A 131 -24.04 4.24 31.50
CA VAL A 131 -23.52 2.91 31.22
C VAL A 131 -24.65 1.91 31.40
N VAL A 132 -24.93 1.16 30.34
CA VAL A 132 -26.04 0.20 30.30
C VAL A 132 -25.54 -1.19 29.94
N GLY A 133 -26.10 -2.21 30.56
CA GLY A 133 -25.82 -3.60 30.29
C GLY A 133 -26.96 -4.29 29.53
N ARG A 134 -26.61 -5.40 28.89
CA ARG A 134 -27.59 -6.38 28.38
C ARG A 134 -27.98 -7.35 29.50
N ARG A 135 -29.28 -7.52 29.74
CA ARG A 135 -29.76 -8.58 30.64
C ARG A 135 -29.54 -9.95 29.99
N PRO A 136 -29.26 -11.02 30.76
CA PRO A 136 -29.20 -12.38 30.22
C PRO A 136 -30.46 -12.71 29.40
N GLY A 137 -30.28 -13.11 28.13
CA GLY A 137 -31.38 -13.45 27.21
C GLY A 137 -32.06 -12.28 26.47
N SER A 138 -31.68 -11.02 26.74
CA SER A 138 -32.18 -9.84 26.01
C SER A 138 -31.23 -9.43 24.87
N THR A 139 -31.79 -9.11 23.71
CA THR A 139 -31.05 -8.49 22.60
C THR A 139 -30.87 -6.98 22.75
N VAL A 140 -31.66 -6.35 23.63
CA VAL A 140 -31.68 -4.90 23.85
C VAL A 140 -30.88 -4.53 25.11
N SER A 141 -29.98 -3.56 24.97
CA SER A 141 -29.27 -2.90 26.07
C SER A 141 -30.22 -1.95 26.80
N GLY A 142 -30.25 -1.98 28.13
CA GLY A 142 -31.21 -1.14 28.86
C GLY A 142 -31.19 -1.26 30.37
N ALA A 143 -30.45 -2.22 30.94
CA ALA A 143 -30.28 -2.26 32.39
C ALA A 143 -29.20 -1.25 32.80
N PRO A 144 -29.44 -0.35 33.76
CA PRO A 144 -28.39 0.52 34.28
C PRO A 144 -27.29 -0.31 34.96
N MET A 145 -26.03 0.01 34.70
CA MET A 145 -24.87 -0.66 35.30
C MET A 145 -24.35 0.16 36.47
N ALA A 146 -24.79 -0.18 37.69
CA ALA A 146 -24.36 0.51 38.89
C ALA A 146 -22.93 0.13 39.30
N GLY A 147 -22.12 1.13 39.66
CA GLY A 147 -20.75 0.92 40.15
C GLY A 147 -19.75 0.43 39.09
N ALA A 148 -20.09 0.52 37.80
CA ALA A 148 -19.14 0.31 36.72
C ALA A 148 -18.06 1.39 36.75
N ILE A 149 -16.82 1.02 36.46
CA ILE A 149 -15.69 1.92 36.36
C ILE A 149 -15.53 2.31 34.90
N VAL A 150 -15.52 3.62 34.63
CA VAL A 150 -15.29 4.20 33.32
C VAL A 150 -13.91 4.85 33.33
N GLN A 151 -13.04 4.37 32.45
CA GLN A 151 -11.73 4.95 32.17
C GLN A 151 -11.84 5.86 30.96
N LEU A 152 -11.29 7.05 31.11
CA LEU A 152 -11.35 8.13 30.15
C LEU A 152 -9.95 8.48 29.66
N TYR A 153 -9.69 8.26 28.38
CA TYR A 153 -8.39 8.54 27.76
C TYR A 153 -8.48 9.79 26.87
N PRO A 154 -7.74 10.87 27.17
CA PRO A 154 -7.59 11.98 26.25
C PRO A 154 -6.85 11.49 24.99
N PHE A 155 -7.42 11.76 23.81
CA PHE A 155 -6.87 11.31 22.52
C PHE A 155 -5.47 11.89 22.28
N ARG A 156 -4.48 11.03 21.98
CA ARG A 156 -3.06 11.40 21.86
C ARG A 156 -2.60 11.75 20.44
N GLU A 157 -3.37 11.46 19.39
CA GLU A 157 -2.89 11.61 18.01
C GLU A 157 -3.31 12.97 17.41
N GLN A 158 -2.30 13.77 17.05
CA GLN A 158 -2.31 15.02 16.27
C GLN A 158 -2.69 16.35 16.93
N PHE A 159 -3.49 16.38 18.00
CA PHE A 159 -3.70 17.61 18.75
C PHE A 159 -3.45 17.32 20.22
N ARG A 160 -2.37 17.87 20.79
CA ARG A 160 -2.13 17.85 22.25
C ARG A 160 -3.17 18.74 22.93
N VAL A 161 -4.29 18.09 23.12
CA VAL A 161 -5.46 18.48 23.85
C VAL A 161 -5.04 18.45 25.34
N ARG A 162 -4.54 19.59 25.85
CA ARG A 162 -4.26 19.86 27.28
C ARG A 162 -5.58 19.90 28.07
N HIS A 163 -6.13 18.75 28.49
CA HIS A 163 -7.58 18.69 28.79
C HIS A 163 -7.98 18.18 30.16
N PHE A 164 -7.03 17.93 31.04
CA PHE A 164 -7.29 17.75 32.48
C PHE A 164 -6.11 18.39 33.20
N ASP A 165 -6.34 19.09 34.32
CA ASP A 165 -5.37 19.92 35.07
C ASP A 165 -4.15 19.16 35.67
N PHE A 166 -3.67 18.09 35.03
CA PHE A 166 -2.53 17.30 35.45
C PHE A 166 -1.22 17.85 34.87
N LEU A 167 -0.21 17.96 35.75
CA LEU A 167 1.18 18.15 35.34
C LEU A 167 1.59 17.04 34.35
N GLU A 168 2.03 17.44 33.17
CA GLU A 168 2.46 16.60 32.03
C GLU A 168 3.77 15.82 32.29
N LYS A 169 4.09 15.50 33.57
CA LYS A 169 5.18 14.60 33.94
C LYS A 169 4.61 13.20 34.11
N LYS A 170 4.58 12.45 33.00
CA LYS A 170 4.41 10.99 33.01
C LYS A 170 5.43 10.38 33.97
N ILE A 171 4.98 9.80 35.08
CA ILE A 171 5.81 8.82 35.78
C ILE A 171 5.93 7.64 34.82
N SER A 172 7.15 7.19 34.53
CA SER A 172 7.39 6.04 33.67
C SER A 172 6.45 4.89 34.08
N ALA A 173 5.74 4.30 33.09
CA ALA A 173 4.75 3.22 33.24
C ALA A 173 3.34 3.56 33.75
N PHE A 174 2.94 4.84 33.83
CA PHE A 174 1.55 5.22 34.08
C PHE A 174 0.98 6.04 32.91
N ASP A 175 -0.20 5.66 32.42
CA ASP A 175 -0.91 6.41 31.38
C ASP A 175 -1.79 7.51 31.98
N ASP A 176 -1.95 8.61 31.24
CA ASP A 176 -2.81 9.72 31.63
C ASP A 176 -4.26 9.36 31.29
N PHE A 177 -5.02 8.88 32.27
CA PHE A 177 -6.45 8.62 32.14
C PHE A 177 -7.19 9.07 33.39
N GLN A 178 -8.44 9.52 33.22
CA GLN A 178 -9.33 9.80 34.34
C GLN A 178 -10.16 8.55 34.64
N VAL A 179 -10.33 8.23 35.92
CA VAL A 179 -11.18 7.12 36.38
C VAL A 179 -12.45 7.69 36.98
N LEU A 180 -13.58 7.23 36.48
CA LEU A 180 -14.92 7.64 36.89
C LEU A 180 -15.70 6.39 37.31
N ARG A 181 -16.70 6.57 38.17
CA ARG A 181 -17.57 5.49 38.64
C ARG A 181 -19.02 5.85 38.40
N THR A 182 -19.80 4.88 37.91
CA THR A 182 -21.23 5.08 37.71
C THR A 182 -22.00 5.00 39.02
N ASP A 183 -23.04 5.80 39.13
CA ASP A 183 -23.98 5.79 40.24
C ASP A 183 -24.97 4.61 40.16
N ARG A 184 -25.98 4.59 41.04
CA ARG A 184 -27.01 3.54 41.07
C ARG A 184 -27.90 3.47 39.82
N ASN A 185 -28.01 4.58 39.07
CA ASN A 185 -28.76 4.67 37.82
C ASN A 185 -27.88 4.37 36.60
N GLY A 186 -26.61 4.00 36.81
CA GLY A 186 -25.64 3.79 35.75
C GLY A 186 -25.16 5.10 35.11
N THR A 187 -25.49 6.26 35.68
CA THR A 187 -25.07 7.57 35.17
C THR A 187 -23.73 7.98 35.76
N PHE A 188 -22.97 8.80 35.02
CA PHE A 188 -21.69 9.36 35.47
C PHE A 188 -21.49 10.78 34.93
N GLU A 189 -20.62 11.54 35.57
CA GLU A 189 -20.37 12.94 35.26
C GLU A 189 -18.93 13.14 34.76
N VAL A 190 -18.74 14.07 33.83
CA VAL A 190 -17.44 14.38 33.21
C VAL A 190 -17.37 15.88 32.98
N GLY A 191 -16.29 16.55 33.42
CA GLY A 191 -16.03 17.93 33.05
C GLY A 191 -15.02 18.65 33.93
N PRO A 192 -14.55 19.84 33.52
CA PRO A 192 -14.79 20.49 32.21
C PRO A 192 -13.95 19.84 31.09
N VAL A 193 -14.57 19.54 29.93
CA VAL A 193 -13.89 18.98 28.74
C VAL A 193 -14.09 19.92 27.55
N ASP A 194 -13.02 20.25 26.82
CA ASP A 194 -13.12 21.06 25.60
C ASP A 194 -14.04 20.40 24.56
N GLN A 195 -14.78 21.21 23.83
CA GLN A 195 -15.63 20.82 22.72
C GLN A 195 -14.88 20.07 21.59
N VAL A 196 -13.56 20.25 21.45
CA VAL A 196 -12.72 19.51 20.48
C VAL A 196 -12.34 18.10 20.99
N ALA A 197 -12.10 17.92 22.29
CA ALA A 197 -11.91 16.59 22.89
C ALA A 197 -13.16 15.72 22.82
N ASP A 198 -14.33 16.35 22.97
CA ASP A 198 -15.64 15.69 23.02
C ASP A 198 -15.85 14.68 21.87
N SER A 199 -15.36 15.00 20.66
CA SER A 199 -15.49 14.14 19.48
C SER A 199 -14.47 12.99 19.35
N ASN A 200 -13.32 13.07 20.04
CA ASN A 200 -12.19 12.16 19.82
C ASN A 200 -11.77 11.36 21.05
N THR A 201 -12.46 11.53 22.18
CA THR A 201 -12.08 10.90 23.43
C THR A 201 -12.39 9.39 23.45
N TRP A 202 -11.48 8.58 23.99
CA TRP A 202 -11.66 7.12 24.12
C TRP A 202 -12.15 6.76 25.52
N TRP A 203 -13.09 5.81 25.57
CA TRP A 203 -13.72 5.36 26.80
C TRP A 203 -13.61 3.85 26.92
N SER A 204 -13.25 3.36 28.10
CA SER A 204 -13.34 1.95 28.46
C SER A 204 -14.21 1.81 29.70
N ALA A 205 -15.18 0.90 29.71
CA ALA A 205 -16.03 0.70 30.89
C ALA A 205 -16.01 -0.77 31.29
N HIS A 206 -15.81 -1.02 32.59
CA HIS A 206 -15.70 -2.35 33.16
C HIS A 206 -16.50 -2.45 34.46
N ALA A 207 -17.16 -3.59 34.65
CA ALA A 207 -17.78 -3.95 35.93
C ALA A 207 -17.02 -5.14 36.52
N PHE A 208 -16.86 -5.12 37.84
CA PHE A 208 -16.02 -6.07 38.55
C PHE A 208 -16.83 -6.90 39.54
N ASP A 209 -16.40 -8.13 39.81
CA ASP A 209 -16.89 -8.91 40.94
C ASP A 209 -16.20 -8.50 42.26
N ASP A 210 -16.59 -9.15 43.37
CA ASP A 210 -16.03 -8.88 44.70
C ASP A 210 -14.53 -9.21 44.83
N ARG A 211 -13.99 -9.97 43.87
CA ARG A 211 -12.55 -10.31 43.78
C ARG A 211 -11.81 -9.39 42.80
N GLY A 212 -12.51 -8.41 42.22
CA GLY A 212 -11.98 -7.44 41.27
C GLY A 212 -11.92 -7.92 39.82
N ALA A 213 -12.41 -9.13 39.49
CA ALA A 213 -12.39 -9.70 38.14
C ALA A 213 -13.44 -9.04 37.23
N VAL A 214 -13.08 -8.80 35.96
CA VAL A 214 -13.99 -8.18 34.99
C VAL A 214 -15.14 -9.14 34.68
N THR A 215 -16.36 -8.73 35.00
CA THR A 215 -17.60 -9.48 34.68
C THR A 215 -18.29 -8.94 33.43
N HIS A 216 -18.17 -7.63 33.20
CA HIS A 216 -18.73 -6.95 32.04
C HIS A 216 -17.72 -5.97 31.46
N ALA A 217 -17.69 -5.85 30.15
CA ALA A 217 -16.88 -4.87 29.42
C ALA A 217 -17.76 -4.12 28.41
N ASN A 218 -17.35 -2.89 28.05
CA ASN A 218 -17.98 -2.14 26.97
C ASN A 218 -17.72 -2.81 25.61
N THR A 219 -18.59 -2.53 24.64
CA THR A 219 -18.39 -3.00 23.25
C THR A 219 -17.38 -2.13 22.50
N LEU A 220 -16.67 -2.70 21.53
CA LEU A 220 -15.74 -1.97 20.65
C LEU A 220 -16.45 -0.84 19.90
N ALA A 221 -17.73 -1.03 19.53
CA ALA A 221 -18.56 0.00 18.89
C ALA A 221 -18.76 1.26 19.77
N CYS A 222 -18.61 1.15 21.09
CA CYS A 222 -18.72 2.28 22.03
C CYS A 222 -17.37 2.95 22.35
N ARG A 223 -16.26 2.54 21.69
CA ARG A 223 -14.93 3.10 21.94
C ARG A 223 -14.78 4.56 21.48
N THR A 224 -15.35 4.89 20.31
CA THR A 224 -15.28 6.20 19.68
C THR A 224 -16.69 6.65 19.28
N GLY A 225 -17.34 7.51 20.06
CA GLY A 225 -18.65 8.08 19.71
C GLY A 225 -19.63 8.27 20.88
N ASN A 226 -20.83 8.76 20.53
CA ASN A 226 -21.99 9.13 21.37
C ASN A 226 -21.76 9.00 22.89
N LEU A 227 -21.20 10.06 23.48
CA LEU A 227 -20.89 10.21 24.90
C LEU A 227 -22.04 9.78 25.83
N LEU A 228 -23.29 9.94 25.38
CA LEU A 228 -24.49 9.74 26.18
C LEU A 228 -24.71 8.30 26.66
N ARG A 229 -24.13 7.27 26.00
CA ARG A 229 -24.46 5.89 26.33
C ARG A 229 -23.38 4.86 25.97
N ILE A 230 -22.80 4.23 27.00
CA ILE A 230 -21.83 3.13 26.87
C ILE A 230 -22.56 1.80 27.07
N GLU A 231 -22.57 0.95 26.04
CA GLU A 231 -23.13 -0.40 26.14
C GLU A 231 -22.10 -1.42 26.62
N MET A 232 -22.48 -2.20 27.64
CA MET A 232 -21.71 -3.29 28.20
C MET A 232 -22.37 -4.65 27.95
N PHE A 233 -21.52 -5.67 27.82
CA PHE A 233 -21.93 -7.07 27.73
C PHE A 233 -21.17 -7.88 28.77
N ARG A 234 -21.76 -9.01 29.19
CA ARG A 234 -21.08 -9.99 30.03
C ARG A 234 -19.93 -10.61 29.24
N ALA A 235 -18.73 -10.48 29.77
CA ALA A 235 -17.53 -10.81 29.02
C ALA A 235 -16.52 -11.54 29.90
N ARG A 236 -15.79 -12.47 29.28
CA ARG A 236 -14.55 -13.01 29.82
C ARG A 236 -13.36 -12.30 29.18
N GLY A 237 -12.40 -11.94 30.01
CA GLY A 237 -11.19 -11.24 29.60
C GLY A 237 -10.00 -12.18 29.35
N GLY A 238 -9.07 -11.77 28.51
CA GLY A 238 -7.75 -12.35 28.39
C GLY A 238 -6.72 -11.28 28.00
N ARG A 239 -5.44 -11.56 28.24
CA ARG A 239 -4.33 -10.70 27.82
C ARG A 239 -3.14 -11.53 27.38
N ILE A 240 -2.31 -10.94 26.55
CA ILE A 240 -1.01 -11.49 26.14
C ILE A 240 -0.01 -10.35 26.01
N ILE A 241 1.18 -10.56 26.56
CA ILE A 241 2.31 -9.65 26.39
C ILE A 241 2.86 -9.84 24.98
N CYS A 242 2.96 -8.74 24.23
CA CYS A 242 3.56 -8.74 22.91
C CYS A 242 5.07 -8.96 23.00
N PRO A 243 5.65 -9.74 22.07
CA PRO A 243 7.08 -9.74 21.91
C PRO A 243 7.59 -8.33 21.54
N PRO A 244 8.81 -7.97 21.96
CA PRO A 244 9.44 -6.71 21.59
C PRO A 244 9.74 -6.71 20.09
N VAL A 245 8.90 -6.03 19.34
CA VAL A 245 9.03 -5.84 17.89
C VAL A 245 9.47 -4.41 17.58
N PRO A 246 10.19 -4.17 16.47
CA PRO A 246 10.70 -2.83 16.13
C PRO A 246 9.63 -1.75 15.97
N ALA A 247 8.38 -2.13 15.67
CA ALA A 247 7.23 -1.24 15.62
C ALA A 247 5.96 -2.03 15.98
N LEU A 248 5.41 -1.79 17.16
CA LEU A 248 4.19 -2.45 17.62
C LEU A 248 2.96 -1.93 16.86
N LYS A 249 2.27 -2.80 16.13
CA LYS A 249 0.96 -2.52 15.53
C LYS A 249 -0.16 -3.12 16.39
N PRO A 250 -1.41 -2.62 16.27
CA PRO A 250 -2.55 -3.25 16.93
C PRO A 250 -2.74 -4.70 16.43
N GLY A 251 -2.85 -5.64 17.35
CA GLY A 251 -3.14 -7.04 17.03
C GLY A 251 -4.62 -7.24 16.67
N GLN A 252 -4.89 -8.13 15.71
CA GLN A 252 -6.25 -8.56 15.39
C GLN A 252 -6.65 -9.75 16.26
N ILE A 253 -7.93 -9.82 16.65
CA ILE A 253 -8.46 -10.94 17.41
C ILE A 253 -9.59 -11.60 16.63
N LEU A 254 -9.49 -12.93 16.51
CA LEU A 254 -10.41 -13.78 15.77
C LEU A 254 -11.03 -14.81 16.71
N ASP A 255 -12.23 -15.28 16.38
CA ASP A 255 -12.80 -16.46 17.01
C ASP A 255 -11.99 -17.70 16.60
N ALA A 256 -11.51 -18.49 17.57
CA ALA A 256 -10.60 -19.60 17.28
C ALA A 256 -11.24 -20.78 16.53
N TRP A 257 -12.57 -20.89 16.52
CA TRP A 257 -13.29 -21.96 15.80
C TRP A 257 -13.62 -21.55 14.37
N THR A 258 -14.14 -20.35 14.19
CA THR A 258 -14.55 -19.85 12.86
C THR A 258 -13.42 -19.14 12.11
N ARG A 259 -12.34 -18.75 12.81
CA ARG A 259 -11.23 -17.93 12.29
C ARG A 259 -11.71 -16.62 11.65
N SER A 260 -12.79 -16.07 12.18
CA SER A 260 -13.43 -14.86 11.67
C SER A 260 -13.24 -13.69 12.65
N PRO A 261 -13.22 -12.43 12.15
CA PRO A 261 -13.18 -11.25 13.00
C PRO A 261 -14.33 -11.24 13.99
N LEU A 262 -14.05 -10.86 15.24
CA LEU A 262 -15.06 -10.77 16.28
C LEU A 262 -16.09 -9.66 15.98
N ASP A 263 -17.35 -9.90 16.37
CA ASP A 263 -18.43 -8.91 16.25
C ASP A 263 -18.15 -7.69 17.15
N PRO A 264 -17.97 -6.47 16.60
CA PRO A 264 -17.68 -5.26 17.37
C PRO A 264 -18.76 -4.87 18.39
N GLN A 265 -20.00 -5.36 18.23
CA GLN A 265 -21.11 -5.10 19.16
C GLN A 265 -21.18 -6.11 20.32
N ARG A 266 -20.27 -7.09 20.34
CA ARG A 266 -20.22 -8.18 21.34
C ARG A 266 -18.80 -8.50 21.79
N SER A 267 -17.83 -7.70 21.42
CA SER A 267 -16.43 -7.89 21.79
C SER A 267 -15.75 -6.55 22.02
N TYR A 268 -14.64 -6.59 22.74
CA TYR A 268 -13.73 -5.47 22.91
C TYR A 268 -12.32 -5.98 22.94
N PHE A 269 -11.39 -5.31 22.27
CA PHE A 269 -9.98 -5.65 22.36
C PHE A 269 -9.11 -4.46 22.02
N GLN A 270 -7.92 -4.41 22.60
CA GLN A 270 -6.99 -3.30 22.42
C GLN A 270 -5.55 -3.81 22.54
N THR A 271 -4.66 -3.10 21.87
CA THR A 271 -3.23 -3.15 22.12
C THR A 271 -2.85 -1.86 22.82
N ALA A 272 -2.30 -1.95 24.03
CA ALA A 272 -1.81 -0.80 24.80
C ALA A 272 -0.53 -1.22 25.53
N ASP A 273 0.50 -0.37 25.49
CA ASP A 273 1.79 -0.56 26.18
C ASP A 273 2.38 -1.98 26.06
N GLY A 274 2.42 -2.52 24.83
CA GLY A 274 2.99 -3.85 24.60
C GLY A 274 2.12 -5.01 25.08
N VAL A 275 0.85 -4.78 25.41
CA VAL A 275 -0.10 -5.82 25.83
C VAL A 275 -1.31 -5.80 24.91
N VAL A 276 -1.66 -6.96 24.35
CA VAL A 276 -2.94 -7.17 23.68
C VAL A 276 -3.90 -7.77 24.70
N PHE A 277 -5.02 -7.11 24.95
CA PHE A 277 -6.08 -7.62 25.81
C PHE A 277 -7.42 -7.63 25.09
N TRP A 278 -8.30 -8.53 25.53
CA TRP A 278 -9.59 -8.76 24.90
C TRP A 278 -10.66 -9.15 25.90
N TYR A 279 -11.90 -8.87 25.52
CA TYR A 279 -13.12 -9.24 26.20
C TYR A 279 -14.07 -9.84 25.16
N VAL A 280 -14.47 -11.09 25.36
CA VAL A 280 -15.36 -11.83 24.46
C VAL A 280 -16.52 -12.46 25.24
N PRO A 281 -17.66 -12.77 24.59
CA PRO A 281 -18.77 -13.42 25.27
C PRO A 281 -18.39 -14.80 25.78
N ASP A 282 -19.12 -15.26 26.80
CA ASP A 282 -18.93 -16.61 27.37
C ASP A 282 -19.13 -17.73 26.32
N THR A 283 -19.80 -17.47 25.20
CA THR A 283 -19.96 -18.42 24.10
C THR A 283 -18.66 -18.70 23.32
N ILE A 284 -17.68 -17.78 23.32
CA ILE A 284 -16.45 -17.90 22.51
C ILE A 284 -15.34 -18.58 23.32
N GLY A 285 -15.22 -19.90 23.19
CA GLY A 285 -14.33 -20.77 23.97
C GLY A 285 -12.84 -20.35 24.02
N ALA A 286 -12.32 -19.86 22.89
CA ALA A 286 -10.94 -19.43 22.73
C ALA A 286 -10.86 -18.40 21.58
N VAL A 287 -9.80 -17.60 21.58
CA VAL A 287 -9.52 -16.62 20.52
C VAL A 287 -8.19 -16.91 19.84
N GLU A 288 -8.03 -16.49 18.59
CA GLU A 288 -6.73 -16.37 17.94
C GLU A 288 -6.32 -14.90 17.97
N VAL A 289 -5.14 -14.61 18.49
CA VAL A 289 -4.54 -13.27 18.41
C VAL A 289 -3.53 -13.30 17.28
N PHE A 290 -3.69 -12.42 16.30
CA PHE A 290 -2.86 -12.43 15.11
C PHE A 290 -2.42 -11.02 14.72
N GLY A 291 -1.11 -10.80 14.74
CA GLY A 291 -0.46 -9.70 14.05
C GLY A 291 1.06 -9.88 14.09
N ILE A 292 1.70 -9.89 12.92
CA ILE A 292 3.13 -10.20 12.78
C ILE A 292 4.00 -9.12 13.41
N ASP A 293 3.58 -7.87 13.26
CA ASP A 293 4.19 -6.70 13.90
C ASP A 293 3.62 -6.49 15.32
N SER A 294 3.09 -7.55 15.95
CA SER A 294 2.53 -7.50 17.30
C SER A 294 2.76 -8.83 18.02
N VAL A 295 1.76 -9.70 18.09
CA VAL A 295 1.84 -11.04 18.69
C VAL A 295 1.02 -12.03 17.85
N VAL A 296 1.46 -13.28 17.84
CA VAL A 296 0.69 -14.39 17.26
C VAL A 296 0.46 -15.41 18.36
N ALA A 297 -0.80 -15.70 18.68
CA ALA A 297 -1.17 -16.72 19.66
C ALA A 297 -2.36 -17.52 19.15
N LEU A 298 -2.16 -18.81 18.98
CA LEU A 298 -3.18 -19.74 18.49
C LEU A 298 -3.95 -20.32 19.66
N ARG A 299 -5.29 -20.31 19.57
CA ARG A 299 -6.21 -20.83 20.61
C ARG A 299 -5.88 -20.29 22.01
N ALA A 300 -5.69 -18.98 22.13
CA ALA A 300 -5.56 -18.31 23.40
C ALA A 300 -6.87 -18.43 24.20
N GLN A 301 -6.79 -19.03 25.39
CA GLN A 301 -7.92 -19.17 26.30
C GLN A 301 -7.77 -18.15 27.42
N GLY A 302 -8.84 -17.39 27.69
CA GLY A 302 -8.95 -16.66 28.94
C GLY A 302 -9.53 -17.60 29.99
N GLU A 303 -8.69 -18.23 30.81
CA GLU A 303 -9.14 -18.86 32.06
C GLU A 303 -9.12 -17.80 33.17
N GLY A 304 -10.23 -17.70 33.89
CA GLY A 304 -10.48 -16.68 34.91
C GLY A 304 -9.78 -16.97 36.23
N GLU A 305 -9.18 -15.93 36.79
CA GLU A 305 -9.28 -15.46 38.19
C GLU A 305 -8.23 -14.34 38.33
N GLY A 306 -8.63 -13.10 38.06
CA GLY A 306 -7.75 -11.96 38.21
C GLY A 306 -8.38 -10.67 37.71
N GLY A 307 -8.09 -9.58 38.44
CA GLY A 307 -8.80 -8.32 38.31
C GLY A 307 -8.58 -7.55 37.01
N ALA A 308 -9.05 -6.30 36.92
CA ALA A 308 -8.72 -5.38 35.82
C ALA A 308 -7.24 -5.44 35.39
N PRO A 309 -6.92 -5.04 34.15
CA PRO A 309 -6.17 -5.83 33.15
C PRO A 309 -5.22 -6.92 33.71
N ALA A 310 -5.72 -7.85 34.52
CA ALA A 310 -4.97 -8.88 35.22
C ALA A 310 -5.60 -10.25 34.97
N GLY A 311 -5.84 -10.59 33.70
CA GLY A 311 -5.93 -12.00 33.30
C GLY A 311 -4.57 -12.69 33.49
N ARG A 312 -4.55 -14.03 33.54
CA ARG A 312 -3.31 -14.80 33.66
C ARG A 312 -2.30 -14.35 32.60
N ASP A 313 -1.05 -14.12 32.99
CA ASP A 313 0.04 -13.96 32.02
C ASP A 313 0.19 -15.29 31.29
N VAL A 314 -0.34 -15.35 30.07
CA VAL A 314 0.09 -16.37 29.13
C VAL A 314 1.52 -15.98 28.78
N ASP A 315 2.48 -16.87 29.01
CA ASP A 315 3.90 -16.66 28.70
C ASP A 315 4.07 -16.24 27.23
N GLY A 316 4.00 -14.93 26.99
CA GLY A 316 3.58 -14.39 25.70
C GLY A 316 4.66 -14.49 24.66
N LEU A 317 5.92 -14.42 25.08
CA LEU A 317 7.11 -14.43 24.24
C LEU A 317 7.37 -15.82 23.66
N GLU A 318 7.55 -16.82 24.52
CA GLU A 318 7.83 -18.19 24.09
C GLU A 318 6.65 -18.78 23.31
N ARG A 319 5.43 -18.52 23.79
CA ARG A 319 4.22 -18.94 23.07
C ARG A 319 4.13 -18.27 21.72
N ALA A 320 4.37 -16.96 21.61
CA ALA A 320 4.26 -16.28 20.33
C ALA A 320 5.27 -16.77 19.30
N ALA A 321 6.51 -17.00 19.73
CA ALA A 321 7.54 -17.59 18.88
C ALA A 321 7.14 -19.00 18.39
N ARG A 322 6.64 -19.84 19.30
CA ARG A 322 6.22 -21.22 18.99
C ARG A 322 4.98 -21.25 18.11
N ASP A 323 3.96 -20.47 18.42
CA ASP A 323 2.69 -20.43 17.69
C ASP A 323 2.91 -19.89 16.26
N LEU A 324 3.76 -18.87 16.09
CA LEU A 324 4.14 -18.39 14.76
C LEU A 324 5.00 -19.42 14.00
N TRP A 325 5.92 -20.11 14.69
CA TRP A 325 6.68 -21.22 14.10
C TRP A 325 5.73 -22.33 13.60
N THR A 326 4.81 -22.81 14.44
CA THR A 326 3.84 -23.86 14.08
C THR A 326 2.98 -23.42 12.90
N PHE A 327 2.52 -22.17 12.91
CA PHE A 327 1.74 -21.63 11.81
C PHE A 327 2.51 -21.58 10.48
N ASN A 328 3.79 -21.19 10.53
CA ASN A 328 4.65 -21.20 9.35
C ASN A 328 4.99 -22.62 8.90
N GLU A 329 5.20 -23.56 9.83
CA GLU A 329 5.48 -24.97 9.54
C GLU A 329 4.30 -25.64 8.84
N GLU A 330 3.05 -25.41 9.28
CA GLU A 330 1.87 -25.92 8.57
C GLU A 330 1.81 -25.43 7.12
N ARG A 331 2.17 -24.16 6.88
CA ARG A 331 2.20 -23.57 5.53
C ARG A 331 3.36 -24.09 4.69
N LEU A 332 4.54 -24.24 5.28
CA LEU A 332 5.70 -24.82 4.61
C LEU A 332 5.45 -26.28 4.26
N ALA A 333 4.86 -27.08 5.14
CA ALA A 333 4.47 -28.45 4.85
C ALA A 333 3.57 -28.54 3.62
N VAL A 334 2.58 -27.64 3.51
CA VAL A 334 1.73 -27.53 2.33
C VAL A 334 2.54 -27.17 1.07
N LEU A 335 3.53 -26.26 1.16
CA LEU A 335 4.40 -25.94 0.03
C LEU A 335 5.33 -27.11 -0.35
N ARG A 336 5.88 -27.83 0.64
CA ARG A 336 6.73 -29.04 0.45
C ARG A 336 5.96 -30.15 -0.25
N GLU A 337 4.73 -30.45 0.20
CA GLU A 337 3.85 -31.44 -0.45
C GLU A 337 3.55 -31.10 -1.92
N ARG A 338 3.59 -29.81 -2.26
CA ARG A 338 3.34 -29.31 -3.62
C ARG A 338 4.62 -29.02 -4.41
N GLN A 339 5.78 -29.43 -3.89
CA GLN A 339 7.10 -29.23 -4.49
C GLN A 339 7.48 -27.75 -4.73
N VAL A 340 6.87 -26.82 -4.01
CA VAL A 340 7.21 -25.39 -4.04
C VAL A 340 8.14 -25.08 -2.87
N ALA A 341 9.30 -25.75 -2.82
CA ALA A 341 10.28 -25.56 -1.75
C ALA A 341 11.22 -24.40 -2.07
N ASN A 342 11.59 -23.63 -1.04
CA ASN A 342 12.70 -22.68 -1.10
C ASN A 342 13.65 -23.00 0.04
N ASP A 343 14.80 -23.59 -0.29
CA ASP A 343 15.78 -24.06 0.69
C ASP A 343 16.25 -22.93 1.62
N SER A 344 16.34 -21.69 1.14
CA SER A 344 16.75 -20.57 1.98
C SER A 344 15.68 -20.22 3.02
N VAL A 345 14.40 -20.32 2.67
CA VAL A 345 13.29 -20.10 3.62
C VAL A 345 13.25 -21.21 4.66
N GLU A 346 13.45 -22.46 4.24
CA GLU A 346 13.53 -23.62 5.13
C GLU A 346 14.71 -23.49 6.11
N GLN A 347 15.88 -23.04 5.65
CA GLN A 347 17.04 -22.77 6.51
C GLN A 347 16.75 -21.67 7.54
N LEU A 348 16.10 -20.57 7.13
CA LEU A 348 15.69 -19.51 8.06
C LEU A 348 14.67 -20.01 9.08
N HIS A 349 13.73 -20.86 8.65
CA HIS A 349 12.73 -21.46 9.52
C HIS A 349 13.36 -22.42 10.54
N ALA A 350 14.32 -23.24 10.11
CA ALA A 350 15.10 -24.12 10.97
C ALA A 350 15.99 -23.34 11.96
N ALA A 351 16.65 -22.26 11.52
CA ALA A 351 17.45 -21.42 12.41
C ALA A 351 16.62 -20.81 13.55
N ALA A 352 15.36 -20.46 13.27
CA ALA A 352 14.45 -19.99 14.31
C ALA A 352 13.95 -21.13 15.22
N GLU A 353 13.87 -22.38 14.75
CA GLU A 353 13.64 -23.54 15.61
C GLU A 353 14.79 -23.74 16.59
N ASP A 354 16.04 -23.61 16.13
CA ASP A 354 17.22 -23.70 16.98
C ASP A 354 17.23 -22.62 18.07
N LEU A 355 16.75 -21.40 17.76
CA LEU A 355 16.56 -20.34 18.76
C LEU A 355 15.51 -20.70 19.82
N ILE A 356 14.38 -21.28 19.41
CA ILE A 356 13.32 -21.73 20.34
C ILE A 356 13.85 -22.84 21.26
N ARG A 357 14.59 -23.81 20.70
CA ARG A 357 15.21 -24.90 21.46
C ARG A 357 16.29 -24.39 22.42
N ALA A 358 17.11 -23.44 21.98
CA ALA A 358 18.12 -22.80 22.83
C ALA A 358 17.49 -22.00 23.97
N GLY A 359 16.36 -21.31 23.72
CA GLY A 359 15.61 -20.58 24.75
C GLY A 359 15.11 -21.49 25.87
N ALA A 360 14.52 -22.63 25.50
CA ALA A 360 14.04 -23.63 26.46
C ALA A 360 15.15 -24.22 27.36
N GLY A 361 16.41 -24.16 26.94
CA GLY A 361 17.57 -24.62 27.70
C GLY A 361 18.37 -23.50 28.40
N ALA A 362 17.93 -22.24 28.33
CA ALA A 362 18.66 -21.11 28.89
C ALA A 362 18.49 -21.02 30.43
N GLU A 363 19.58 -20.74 31.15
CA GLU A 363 19.58 -20.66 32.62
C GLU A 363 18.87 -19.40 33.17
N SER A 364 18.77 -18.34 32.36
CA SER A 364 18.18 -17.06 32.75
C SER A 364 16.90 -16.78 31.98
N VAL A 365 15.85 -16.33 32.68
CA VAL A 365 14.57 -15.90 32.08
C VAL A 365 14.79 -14.79 31.05
N SER A 366 15.73 -13.88 31.29
CA SER A 366 16.09 -12.80 30.34
C SER A 366 16.68 -13.35 29.06
N ALA A 367 17.56 -14.36 29.18
CA ALA A 367 18.20 -15.00 28.03
C ALA A 367 17.18 -15.83 27.23
N SER A 368 16.29 -16.58 27.91
CA SER A 368 15.19 -17.29 27.24
C SER A 368 14.27 -16.30 26.50
N GLY A 369 13.85 -15.23 27.17
CA GLY A 369 13.00 -14.20 26.57
C GLY A 369 13.63 -13.52 25.35
N ALA A 370 14.94 -13.24 25.40
CA ALA A 370 15.66 -12.68 24.25
C ALA A 370 15.74 -13.66 23.07
N LEU A 371 16.01 -14.94 23.34
CA LEU A 371 16.00 -16.01 22.34
C LEU A 371 14.63 -16.21 21.69
N ALA A 372 13.56 -16.21 22.50
CA ALA A 372 12.19 -16.30 22.03
C ALA A 372 11.79 -15.08 21.18
N ALA A 373 12.14 -13.86 21.61
CA ALA A 373 11.93 -12.65 20.83
C ALA A 373 12.68 -12.69 19.48
N SER A 374 13.95 -13.12 19.49
CA SER A 374 14.74 -13.32 18.27
C SER A 374 14.08 -14.33 17.33
N ALA A 375 13.58 -15.45 17.86
CA ALA A 375 12.87 -16.45 17.08
C ALA A 375 11.58 -15.90 16.47
N PHE A 376 10.78 -15.14 17.24
CA PHE A 376 9.55 -14.52 16.76
C PHE A 376 9.83 -13.55 15.58
N MET A 377 10.82 -12.67 15.74
CA MET A 377 11.20 -11.72 14.68
C MET A 377 11.73 -12.42 13.42
N ALA A 378 12.57 -13.45 13.58
CA ALA A 378 13.04 -14.27 12.46
C ALA A 378 11.88 -15.00 11.75
N GLN A 379 10.93 -15.57 12.51
CA GLN A 379 9.72 -16.19 11.96
C GLN A 379 8.79 -15.19 11.27
N GLY A 380 8.76 -13.93 11.71
CA GLY A 380 8.08 -12.85 11.00
C GLY A 380 8.60 -12.68 9.57
N ARG A 381 9.93 -12.75 9.37
CA ARG A 381 10.54 -12.73 8.03
C ARG A 381 10.14 -13.93 7.19
N VAL A 382 10.16 -15.12 7.78
CA VAL A 382 9.73 -16.37 7.15
C VAL A 382 8.26 -16.27 6.71
N TYR A 383 7.38 -15.76 7.57
CA TYR A 383 5.98 -15.54 7.23
C TYR A 383 5.83 -14.67 5.98
N HIS A 384 6.48 -13.51 5.95
CA HIS A 384 6.32 -12.57 4.83
C HIS A 384 6.76 -13.21 3.51
N LYS A 385 7.81 -14.03 3.56
CA LYS A 385 8.27 -14.75 2.37
C LYS A 385 7.31 -15.86 1.95
N ILE A 386 6.80 -16.67 2.89
CA ILE A 386 5.80 -17.69 2.62
C ILE A 386 4.55 -17.05 2.01
N ARG A 387 4.06 -15.95 2.60
CA ARG A 387 2.90 -15.21 2.11
C ARG A 387 3.14 -14.66 0.69
N GLY A 388 4.31 -14.07 0.45
CA GLY A 388 4.72 -13.64 -0.89
C GLY A 388 4.68 -14.78 -1.91
N THR A 389 5.19 -15.96 -1.55
CA THR A 389 5.11 -17.15 -2.41
C THR A 389 3.66 -17.55 -2.73
N PHE A 390 2.75 -17.52 -1.75
CA PHE A 390 1.31 -17.76 -2.00
C PHE A 390 0.70 -16.72 -2.93
N ASP A 391 0.98 -15.44 -2.73
CA ASP A 391 0.44 -14.37 -3.56
C ASP A 391 1.01 -14.45 -5.01
N ASP A 392 2.30 -14.79 -5.16
CA ASP A 392 2.96 -15.04 -6.46
C ASP A 392 2.33 -16.22 -7.21
N LEU A 393 2.01 -17.30 -6.50
CA LEU A 393 1.33 -18.48 -7.03
C LEU A 393 -0.07 -18.11 -7.58
N VAL A 394 -0.82 -17.28 -6.86
CA VAL A 394 -2.16 -16.82 -7.29
C VAL A 394 -2.06 -15.90 -8.51
N LEU A 395 -1.16 -14.91 -8.49
CA LEU A 395 -0.94 -14.00 -9.63
C LEU A 395 -0.61 -14.79 -10.91
N THR A 396 0.22 -15.81 -10.78
CA THR A 396 0.62 -16.66 -11.90
C THR A 396 -0.54 -17.44 -12.49
N VAL A 397 -1.41 -17.99 -11.65
CA VAL A 397 -2.63 -18.66 -12.11
C VAL A 397 -3.49 -17.71 -12.94
N VAL A 398 -3.67 -16.46 -12.49
CA VAL A 398 -4.46 -15.47 -13.23
C VAL A 398 -3.85 -15.17 -14.60
N ILE A 399 -2.52 -15.02 -14.69
CA ILE A 399 -1.85 -14.78 -15.97
C ILE A 399 -1.94 -16.01 -16.89
N LEU A 400 -1.74 -17.22 -16.33
CA LEU A 400 -1.83 -18.46 -17.08
C LEU A 400 -3.24 -18.69 -17.66
N LEU A 401 -4.28 -18.44 -16.86
CA LEU A 401 -5.68 -18.45 -17.31
C LEU A 401 -5.95 -17.37 -18.36
N SER A 402 -5.33 -16.20 -18.23
CA SER A 402 -5.43 -15.16 -19.25
C SER A 402 -4.85 -15.61 -20.59
N LEU A 403 -3.77 -16.39 -20.57
CA LEU A 403 -3.15 -16.98 -21.76
C LEU A 403 -3.89 -18.20 -22.32
N THR A 404 -4.68 -18.93 -21.52
CA THR A 404 -5.48 -20.05 -22.04
C THR A 404 -6.59 -19.59 -22.98
N VAL A 405 -7.07 -18.34 -22.89
CA VAL A 405 -8.06 -17.76 -23.82
C VAL A 405 -7.53 -17.63 -25.24
N PRO A 406 -6.47 -16.85 -25.52
CA PRO A 406 -5.92 -16.76 -26.86
C PRO A 406 -5.36 -18.11 -27.35
N PHE A 407 -4.88 -18.97 -26.43
CA PHE A 407 -4.48 -20.34 -26.76
C PHE A 407 -5.66 -21.18 -27.25
N ALA A 408 -6.78 -21.20 -26.52
CA ALA A 408 -7.97 -21.96 -26.91
C ALA A 408 -8.54 -21.46 -28.24
N PHE A 409 -8.53 -20.13 -28.46
CA PHE A 409 -8.91 -19.55 -29.74
C PHE A 409 -7.98 -19.99 -30.88
N ALA A 410 -6.66 -19.88 -30.68
CA ALA A 410 -5.69 -20.24 -31.71
C ALA A 410 -5.74 -21.74 -32.03
N LEU A 411 -5.85 -22.59 -31.01
CA LEU A 411 -5.92 -24.04 -31.17
C LEU A 411 -7.25 -24.51 -31.77
N GLU A 412 -8.38 -23.88 -31.43
CA GLU A 412 -9.67 -24.13 -32.10
C GLU A 412 -9.54 -23.87 -33.60
N ARG A 413 -8.99 -22.71 -33.97
CA ARG A 413 -8.84 -22.31 -35.37
C ARG A 413 -7.86 -23.20 -36.13
N LEU A 414 -6.82 -23.69 -35.44
CA LEU A 414 -5.80 -24.53 -36.03
C LEU A 414 -6.23 -25.99 -36.22
N VAL A 415 -6.90 -26.58 -35.22
CA VAL A 415 -7.24 -28.02 -35.19
C VAL A 415 -8.64 -28.28 -35.73
N ILE A 416 -9.65 -27.56 -35.23
CA ILE A 416 -11.06 -27.77 -35.59
C ILE A 416 -11.40 -26.95 -36.83
N GLY A 417 -11.12 -25.65 -36.78
CA GLY A 417 -11.35 -24.70 -37.86
C GLY A 417 -12.79 -24.72 -38.38
N ALA A 418 -13.76 -24.71 -37.46
CA ALA A 418 -15.17 -24.80 -37.80
C ALA A 418 -15.64 -23.55 -38.59
N SER A 419 -16.54 -23.73 -39.55
CA SER A 419 -17.13 -22.63 -40.32
C SER A 419 -18.31 -21.97 -39.60
N THR A 420 -19.08 -22.74 -38.83
CA THR A 420 -20.25 -22.24 -38.11
C THR A 420 -19.86 -21.67 -36.74
N ILE A 421 -20.40 -20.51 -36.39
CA ILE A 421 -20.11 -19.80 -35.13
C ILE A 421 -20.39 -20.70 -33.92
N TYR A 422 -21.49 -21.46 -33.94
CA TYR A 422 -21.83 -22.38 -32.85
C TYR A 422 -20.76 -23.45 -32.60
N ARG A 423 -20.20 -24.04 -33.68
CA ARG A 423 -19.13 -25.04 -33.55
C ARG A 423 -17.79 -24.40 -33.18
N GLN A 424 -17.54 -23.16 -33.61
CA GLN A 424 -16.36 -22.40 -33.18
C GLN A 424 -16.40 -22.12 -31.68
N ILE A 425 -17.54 -21.65 -31.17
CA ILE A 425 -17.74 -21.40 -29.74
C ILE A 425 -17.64 -22.71 -28.96
N ALA A 426 -18.27 -23.78 -29.42
CA ALA A 426 -18.19 -25.10 -28.76
C ALA A 426 -16.75 -25.64 -28.72
N GLY A 427 -16.01 -25.54 -29.83
CA GLY A 427 -14.61 -25.94 -29.91
C GLY A 427 -13.71 -25.11 -28.99
N PHE A 428 -13.91 -23.80 -28.97
CA PHE A 428 -13.23 -22.87 -28.07
C PHE A 428 -13.47 -23.24 -26.61
N ILE A 429 -14.74 -23.41 -26.21
CA ILE A 429 -15.13 -23.79 -24.84
C ILE A 429 -14.51 -25.14 -24.47
N GLY A 430 -14.58 -26.13 -25.37
CA GLY A 430 -14.01 -27.46 -25.12
C GLY A 430 -12.49 -27.44 -24.91
N ILE A 431 -11.76 -26.73 -25.77
CA ILE A 431 -10.31 -26.59 -25.64
C ILE A 431 -9.94 -25.78 -24.40
N PHE A 432 -10.66 -24.69 -24.12
CA PHE A 432 -10.45 -23.88 -22.93
C PHE A 432 -10.66 -24.69 -21.66
N ALA A 433 -11.76 -25.45 -21.56
CA ALA A 433 -12.06 -26.32 -20.42
C ALA A 433 -11.01 -27.43 -20.26
N LEU A 434 -10.53 -28.02 -21.36
CA LEU A 434 -9.47 -29.02 -21.33
C LEU A 434 -8.13 -28.44 -20.86
N ALA A 435 -7.71 -27.31 -21.43
CA ALA A 435 -6.48 -26.63 -21.03
C ALA A 435 -6.54 -26.20 -19.56
N PHE A 436 -7.69 -25.67 -19.14
CA PHE A 436 -7.98 -25.36 -17.74
C PHE A 436 -7.86 -26.59 -16.84
N LEU A 437 -8.51 -27.71 -17.20
CA LEU A 437 -8.46 -28.94 -16.41
C LEU A 437 -7.02 -29.45 -16.26
N ILE A 438 -6.23 -29.43 -17.33
CA ILE A 438 -4.82 -29.84 -17.29
C ILE A 438 -4.04 -28.94 -16.32
N VAL A 439 -4.18 -27.62 -16.46
CA VAL A 439 -3.52 -26.65 -15.57
C VAL A 439 -3.98 -26.83 -14.12
N MET A 440 -5.28 -27.04 -13.88
CA MET A 440 -5.83 -27.27 -12.54
C MET A 440 -5.25 -28.53 -11.88
N LEU A 441 -5.03 -29.60 -12.64
CA LEU A 441 -4.48 -30.87 -12.11
C LEU A 441 -2.95 -30.83 -11.93
N THR A 442 -2.26 -30.05 -12.76
CA THR A 442 -0.80 -30.02 -12.81
C THR A 442 -0.18 -28.89 -11.99
N HIS A 443 -0.80 -27.71 -11.95
CA HIS A 443 -0.24 -26.52 -11.32
C HIS A 443 -0.54 -26.48 -9.80
N PRO A 444 0.48 -26.30 -8.93
CA PRO A 444 0.32 -26.41 -7.48
C PRO A 444 -0.63 -25.37 -6.87
N ALA A 445 -0.65 -24.14 -7.41
CA ALA A 445 -1.48 -23.05 -6.88
C ALA A 445 -2.99 -23.36 -6.81
N PHE A 446 -3.54 -24.21 -7.69
CA PHE A 446 -4.95 -24.60 -7.62
C PHE A 446 -5.25 -25.52 -6.43
N ALA A 447 -4.27 -26.20 -5.85
CA ALA A 447 -4.46 -26.91 -4.60
C ALA A 447 -4.35 -25.99 -3.36
N LEU A 448 -3.75 -24.82 -3.53
CA LEU A 448 -3.43 -23.88 -2.45
C LEU A 448 -4.49 -22.78 -2.28
N ALA A 449 -5.22 -22.46 -3.35
CA ALA A 449 -6.34 -21.53 -3.27
C ALA A 449 -7.48 -22.13 -2.43
N ALA A 450 -8.01 -21.36 -1.48
CA ALA A 450 -9.12 -21.79 -0.62
C ALA A 450 -10.36 -22.21 -1.44
N THR A 451 -10.58 -21.57 -2.60
CA THR A 451 -11.65 -21.89 -3.54
C THR A 451 -11.17 -21.75 -4.99
N PRO A 452 -10.49 -22.76 -5.56
CA PRO A 452 -9.91 -22.69 -6.91
C PRO A 452 -11.00 -22.49 -7.98
N ILE A 453 -12.20 -23.00 -7.70
CA ILE A 453 -13.42 -22.84 -8.51
C ILE A 453 -13.84 -21.37 -8.62
N VAL A 454 -13.61 -20.55 -7.59
CA VAL A 454 -13.98 -19.12 -7.63
C VAL A 454 -13.08 -18.36 -8.60
N ILE A 455 -11.78 -18.69 -8.66
CA ILE A 455 -10.87 -18.10 -9.65
C ILE A 455 -11.34 -18.43 -11.07
N PHE A 456 -11.71 -19.70 -11.31
CA PHE A 456 -12.27 -20.14 -12.59
C PHE A 456 -13.59 -19.42 -12.93
N LEU A 457 -14.51 -19.34 -11.98
CA LEU A 457 -15.81 -18.69 -12.17
C LEU A 457 -15.63 -17.21 -12.48
N GLY A 458 -14.82 -16.50 -11.70
CA GLY A 458 -14.53 -15.08 -11.91
C GLY A 458 -13.92 -14.83 -13.28
N PHE A 459 -12.93 -15.62 -13.69
CA PHE A 459 -12.31 -15.50 -15.01
C PHE A 459 -13.29 -15.84 -16.15
N SER A 460 -14.09 -16.90 -16.00
CA SER A 460 -15.11 -17.28 -16.98
C SER A 460 -16.16 -16.18 -17.16
N VAL A 461 -16.60 -15.55 -16.07
CA VAL A 461 -17.53 -14.41 -16.11
C VAL A 461 -16.91 -13.24 -16.88
N VAL A 462 -15.63 -12.92 -16.64
CA VAL A 462 -14.93 -11.85 -17.37
C VAL A 462 -14.86 -12.15 -18.87
N VAL A 463 -14.48 -13.36 -19.27
CA VAL A 463 -14.36 -13.75 -20.69
C VAL A 463 -15.73 -13.75 -21.38
N LEU A 464 -16.75 -14.31 -20.75
CA LEU A 464 -18.11 -14.32 -21.29
C LEU A 464 -18.67 -12.90 -21.41
N SER A 465 -18.45 -12.05 -20.40
CA SER A 465 -18.87 -10.65 -20.43
C SER A 465 -18.18 -9.88 -21.55
N ALA A 466 -16.87 -10.06 -21.72
CA ALA A 466 -16.12 -9.43 -22.82
C ALA A 466 -16.64 -9.87 -24.19
N ALA A 467 -16.93 -11.15 -24.38
CA ALA A 467 -17.50 -11.66 -25.63
C ALA A 467 -18.88 -11.04 -25.92
N VAL A 468 -19.75 -10.96 -24.92
CA VAL A 468 -21.08 -10.33 -25.04
C VAL A 468 -20.95 -8.85 -25.38
N ILE A 469 -20.05 -8.11 -24.70
CA ILE A 469 -19.77 -6.69 -24.99
C ILE A 469 -19.34 -6.50 -26.44
N VAL A 470 -18.43 -7.34 -26.95
CA VAL A 470 -17.99 -7.28 -28.36
C VAL A 470 -19.14 -7.55 -29.33
N ILE A 471 -20.01 -8.51 -29.04
CA ILE A 471 -21.18 -8.82 -29.88
C ILE A 471 -22.15 -7.64 -29.90
N ILE A 472 -22.46 -7.07 -28.74
CA ILE A 472 -23.36 -5.91 -28.61
C ILE A 472 -22.78 -4.70 -29.34
N MET A 473 -21.49 -4.40 -29.17
CA MET A 473 -20.83 -3.28 -29.84
C MET A 473 -20.89 -3.42 -31.36
N ARG A 474 -20.63 -4.62 -31.89
CA ARG A 474 -20.76 -4.89 -33.33
C ARG A 474 -22.19 -4.73 -33.84
N LYS A 475 -23.19 -5.21 -33.10
CA LYS A 475 -24.59 -5.05 -33.47
C LYS A 475 -24.99 -3.58 -33.45
N PHE A 476 -24.55 -2.82 -32.44
CA PHE A 476 -24.78 -1.39 -32.34
C PHE A 476 -24.15 -0.63 -33.52
N GLU A 477 -22.91 -0.95 -33.91
CA GLU A 477 -22.28 -0.35 -35.10
C GLU A 477 -23.07 -0.60 -36.40
N VAL A 478 -23.63 -1.80 -36.57
CA VAL A 478 -24.46 -2.14 -37.74
C VAL A 478 -25.77 -1.37 -37.70
N GLU A 479 -26.49 -1.40 -36.57
CA GLU A 479 -27.78 -0.71 -36.43
C GLU A 479 -27.63 0.81 -36.59
N LEU A 480 -26.53 1.39 -36.10
CA LEU A 480 -26.23 2.81 -36.27
C LEU A 480 -26.03 3.17 -37.75
N LYS A 481 -25.35 2.30 -38.53
CA LYS A 481 -25.16 2.49 -39.97
C LYS A 481 -26.46 2.36 -40.76
N ASP A 482 -27.33 1.44 -40.33
CA ASP A 482 -28.65 1.24 -40.93
C ASP A 482 -29.56 2.46 -40.66
N LEU A 483 -29.58 2.98 -39.42
CA LEU A 483 -30.32 4.19 -39.04
C LEU A 483 -29.80 5.46 -39.74
N GLN A 484 -28.51 5.50 -40.07
CA GLN A 484 -27.90 6.62 -40.80
C GLN A 484 -28.12 6.55 -42.33
N GLY A 485 -28.81 5.52 -42.84
CA GLY A 485 -29.05 5.36 -44.30
C GLY A 485 -27.78 5.08 -45.11
N ILE A 486 -26.65 4.83 -44.45
CA ILE A 486 -25.35 4.57 -45.09
C ILE A 486 -25.33 3.16 -45.69
N ALA A 487 -26.11 2.22 -45.14
CA ALA A 487 -26.13 0.81 -45.54
C ALA A 487 -26.68 0.55 -46.96
N THR A 488 -27.40 1.50 -47.58
CA THR A 488 -28.09 1.30 -48.87
C THR A 488 -27.36 1.90 -50.09
N THR A 489 -26.24 2.59 -49.92
CA THR A 489 -25.51 3.21 -51.05
C THR A 489 -24.21 2.47 -51.36
N VAL A 490 -23.87 2.39 -52.65
CA VAL A 490 -22.70 1.68 -53.20
C VAL A 490 -21.37 2.19 -52.61
N HIS A 491 -21.38 3.39 -52.00
CA HIS A 491 -20.20 4.09 -51.47
C HIS A 491 -19.70 3.56 -50.10
N ALA A 492 -20.50 2.76 -49.38
CA ALA A 492 -20.24 2.36 -47.99
C ALA A 492 -19.31 1.13 -47.81
N ALA A 493 -18.45 0.82 -48.78
CA ALA A 493 -17.44 -0.23 -48.65
C ALA A 493 -16.27 0.20 -47.74
N ASP A 494 -16.56 0.61 -46.50
CA ASP A 494 -15.53 0.93 -45.51
C ASP A 494 -15.13 -0.36 -44.78
N VAL A 495 -14.02 -0.95 -45.25
CA VAL A 495 -13.42 -2.12 -44.63
C VAL A 495 -12.88 -1.71 -43.26
N SER A 496 -13.52 -2.20 -42.19
CA SER A 496 -13.06 -1.99 -40.82
C SER A 496 -11.60 -2.46 -40.69
N ARG A 497 -10.73 -1.61 -40.12
CA ARG A 497 -9.32 -1.94 -39.87
C ARG A 497 -9.20 -3.22 -39.02
N VAL A 498 -10.11 -3.41 -38.07
CA VAL A 498 -10.21 -4.60 -37.22
C VAL A 498 -10.66 -5.82 -38.03
N GLY A 499 -11.64 -5.66 -38.93
CA GLY A 499 -12.09 -6.71 -39.83
C GLY A 499 -10.99 -7.18 -40.79
N THR A 500 -10.15 -6.26 -41.25
CA THR A 500 -8.99 -6.56 -42.11
C THR A 500 -7.94 -7.39 -41.37
N VAL A 501 -7.65 -7.04 -40.11
CA VAL A 501 -6.73 -7.81 -39.25
C VAL A 501 -7.30 -9.19 -38.93
N MET A 502 -8.59 -9.31 -38.62
CA MET A 502 -9.25 -10.60 -38.38
C MET A 502 -9.30 -11.48 -39.63
N ALA A 503 -9.50 -10.89 -40.81
CA ALA A 503 -9.43 -11.60 -42.08
C ALA A 503 -8.02 -12.12 -42.34
N ALA A 504 -6.99 -11.27 -42.17
CA ALA A 504 -5.59 -11.68 -42.26
C ALA A 504 -5.26 -12.79 -41.24
N MET A 505 -5.85 -12.73 -40.04
CA MET A 505 -5.65 -13.74 -39.01
C MET A 505 -6.24 -15.10 -39.41
N SER A 506 -7.49 -15.09 -39.87
CA SER A 506 -8.17 -16.29 -40.36
C SER A 506 -7.46 -16.90 -41.57
N MET A 507 -6.94 -16.06 -42.47
CA MET A 507 -6.18 -16.47 -43.63
C MET A 507 -4.84 -17.08 -43.22
N GLY A 508 -4.13 -16.47 -42.25
CA GLY A 508 -2.85 -16.96 -41.73
C GLY A 508 -3.00 -18.35 -41.13
N ILE A 509 -4.02 -18.54 -40.27
CA ILE A 509 -4.31 -19.85 -39.67
C ILE A 509 -4.74 -20.87 -40.74
N SER A 510 -5.52 -20.45 -41.74
CA SER A 510 -5.88 -21.32 -42.86
C SER A 510 -4.66 -21.77 -43.66
N THR A 511 -3.62 -20.93 -43.83
CA THR A 511 -2.40 -21.34 -44.54
C THR A 511 -1.58 -22.37 -43.76
N MET A 512 -1.54 -22.29 -42.42
CA MET A 512 -0.91 -23.30 -41.58
C MET A 512 -1.57 -24.67 -41.72
N ARG A 513 -2.91 -24.70 -41.74
CA ARG A 513 -3.70 -25.95 -41.89
C ARG A 513 -3.44 -26.67 -43.20
N ARG A 514 -3.12 -25.94 -44.27
CA ARG A 514 -2.79 -26.54 -45.58
C ARG A 514 -1.45 -27.29 -45.57
N ARG A 515 -0.58 -27.03 -44.59
CA ARG A 515 0.77 -27.65 -44.49
C ARG A 515 0.99 -28.28 -43.10
N PRO A 516 0.20 -29.31 -42.73
CA PRO A 516 0.10 -29.79 -41.36
C PRO A 516 1.43 -30.26 -40.78
N TRP A 517 2.27 -30.95 -41.56
CA TRP A 517 3.56 -31.44 -41.08
C TRP A 517 4.56 -30.33 -40.74
N ARG A 518 4.60 -29.27 -41.55
CA ARG A 518 5.50 -28.13 -41.29
C ARG A 518 5.06 -27.37 -40.04
N THR A 519 3.77 -27.13 -39.93
CA THR A 519 3.17 -26.44 -38.78
C THR A 519 3.38 -27.26 -37.51
N ALA A 520 3.15 -28.58 -37.56
CA ALA A 520 3.36 -29.48 -36.43
C ALA A 520 4.83 -29.52 -36.00
N LEU A 521 5.78 -29.69 -36.93
CA LEU A 521 7.21 -29.70 -36.61
C LEU A 521 7.66 -28.37 -36.00
N SER A 522 7.26 -27.24 -36.59
CA SER A 522 7.63 -25.91 -36.08
C SER A 522 7.05 -25.67 -34.68
N MET A 523 5.80 -26.09 -34.46
CA MET A 523 5.14 -26.00 -33.17
C MET A 523 5.82 -26.89 -32.12
N THR A 524 6.15 -28.14 -32.46
CA THR A 524 6.90 -29.04 -31.58
C THR A 524 8.28 -28.49 -31.25
N THR A 525 8.98 -27.89 -32.21
CA THR A 525 10.26 -27.22 -31.96
C THR A 525 10.11 -26.10 -30.95
N ILE A 526 9.08 -25.26 -31.06
CA ILE A 526 8.83 -24.17 -30.11
C ILE A 526 8.41 -24.69 -28.74
N ILE A 527 7.57 -25.74 -28.68
CA ILE A 527 7.22 -26.44 -27.43
C ILE A 527 8.48 -26.95 -26.73
N LEU A 528 9.37 -27.62 -27.46
CA LEU A 528 10.62 -28.16 -26.93
C LEU A 528 11.57 -27.04 -26.47
N ILE A 529 11.73 -25.98 -27.26
CA ILE A 529 12.53 -24.81 -26.87
C ILE A 529 11.96 -24.18 -25.60
N THR A 530 10.64 -24.00 -25.52
CA THR A 530 9.98 -23.45 -24.33
C THR A 530 10.20 -24.35 -23.12
N PHE A 531 10.04 -25.66 -23.28
CA PHE A 531 10.32 -26.66 -22.24
C PHE A 531 11.78 -26.57 -21.76
N THR A 532 12.75 -26.59 -22.68
CA THR A 532 14.17 -26.47 -22.35
C THR A 532 14.46 -25.16 -21.63
N ILE A 533 13.97 -24.03 -22.15
CA ILE A 533 14.16 -22.72 -21.53
C ILE A 533 13.54 -22.68 -20.13
N LEU A 534 12.36 -23.26 -19.92
CA LEU A 534 11.73 -23.30 -18.60
C LEU A 534 12.52 -24.15 -17.59
N CYS A 535 13.12 -25.25 -18.04
CA CYS A 535 14.02 -26.07 -17.22
C CYS A 535 15.32 -25.34 -16.86
N PHE A 536 15.89 -24.54 -17.78
CA PHE A 536 17.13 -23.78 -17.54
C PHE A 536 16.92 -22.41 -16.88
N ALA A 537 15.73 -21.79 -17.03
CA ALA A 537 15.36 -20.50 -16.42
C ALA A 537 15.00 -20.62 -14.93
N SER A 538 15.28 -21.78 -14.33
CA SER A 538 15.12 -22.07 -12.91
C SER A 538 16.15 -21.28 -12.10
N PHE A 539 15.97 -19.95 -11.99
CA PHE A 539 16.77 -19.12 -11.10
C PHE A 539 16.39 -19.49 -9.66
N ASP A 540 17.27 -20.19 -8.94
CA ASP A 540 17.11 -20.37 -7.49
C ASP A 540 17.30 -19.00 -6.81
N THR A 541 16.18 -18.36 -6.46
CA THR A 541 16.22 -17.13 -5.68
C THR A 541 16.55 -17.50 -4.25
N ARG A 542 17.85 -17.47 -3.94
CA ARG A 542 18.33 -17.65 -2.58
C ARG A 542 18.12 -16.39 -1.77
N ILE A 543 17.70 -16.59 -0.54
CA ILE A 543 17.59 -15.52 0.45
C ILE A 543 18.84 -15.63 1.30
N GLY A 544 19.56 -14.53 1.40
CA GLY A 544 20.77 -14.47 2.17
C GLY A 544 21.05 -13.06 2.64
N VAL A 545 22.06 -12.94 3.49
CA VAL A 545 22.54 -11.64 3.93
C VAL A 545 23.37 -11.01 2.81
N ILE A 546 22.81 -10.00 2.16
CA ILE A 546 23.52 -9.17 1.18
C ILE A 546 24.39 -8.18 1.95
N ARG A 547 25.62 -7.98 1.45
CA ARG A 547 26.62 -7.10 2.07
C ARG A 547 26.91 -5.93 1.13
N VAL A 548 26.71 -4.71 1.60
CA VAL A 548 26.95 -3.48 0.84
C VAL A 548 28.02 -2.66 1.54
N PRO A 549 29.16 -2.35 0.88
CA PRO A 549 30.21 -1.51 1.49
C PRO A 549 29.71 -0.07 1.70
N VAL A 550 30.10 0.53 2.82
CA VAL A 550 29.67 1.90 3.21
C VAL A 550 30.87 2.84 3.32
N VAL A 551 31.76 2.59 4.28
CA VAL A 551 32.95 3.41 4.58
C VAL A 551 34.16 2.53 4.90
N GLY A 552 35.34 3.15 4.98
CA GLY A 552 36.58 2.46 5.42
C GLY A 552 36.51 1.95 6.86
N PRO A 553 37.49 1.14 7.28
CA PRO A 553 37.48 0.50 8.60
C PRO A 553 37.66 1.52 9.73
N PRO A 554 36.79 1.55 10.75
CA PRO A 554 36.95 2.38 11.94
C PRO A 554 37.99 1.78 12.89
N GLY A 555 38.38 2.54 13.92
CA GLY A 555 39.38 2.13 14.92
C GLY A 555 38.91 1.06 15.92
N TYR A 556 37.67 0.60 15.82
CA TYR A 556 37.06 -0.41 16.70
C TYR A 556 36.25 -1.42 15.88
N ALA A 557 35.99 -2.60 16.45
CA ALA A 557 35.13 -3.61 15.83
C ALA A 557 33.75 -3.64 16.49
N GLY A 558 32.69 -3.65 15.69
CA GLY A 558 31.33 -3.66 16.20
C GLY A 558 30.25 -3.78 15.13
N VAL A 559 29.01 -3.83 15.62
CA VAL A 559 27.77 -3.87 14.86
C VAL A 559 26.90 -2.71 15.31
N PHE A 560 26.28 -2.01 14.37
CA PHE A 560 25.47 -0.83 14.61
C PHE A 560 24.08 -1.02 14.02
N VAL A 561 23.09 -0.94 14.91
CA VAL A 561 21.67 -1.11 14.62
C VAL A 561 21.00 0.26 14.70
N GLN A 562 20.59 0.79 13.55
CA GLN A 562 19.93 2.10 13.47
C GLN A 562 18.89 2.10 12.34
N ARG A 563 17.74 2.74 12.56
CA ARG A 563 16.76 2.96 11.49
C ARG A 563 17.23 4.06 10.56
N VAL A 564 16.82 4.01 9.29
CA VAL A 564 17.16 5.06 8.33
C VAL A 564 16.62 6.42 8.81
N GLY A 565 17.46 7.45 8.73
CA GLY A 565 17.11 8.80 9.19
C GLY A 565 17.10 8.99 10.71
N GLY A 566 17.66 8.04 11.49
CA GLY A 566 17.74 8.17 12.95
C GLY A 566 16.37 8.14 13.64
N ARG A 567 15.39 7.46 13.04
CA ARG A 567 14.07 7.21 13.66
C ARG A 567 14.20 6.44 14.97
N ALA A 568 13.22 6.60 15.86
CA ALA A 568 13.24 5.93 17.15
C ALA A 568 13.14 4.40 17.00
N LEU A 569 13.87 3.70 17.86
CA LEU A 569 13.79 2.26 18.09
C LEU A 569 12.90 1.99 19.30
N GLU A 570 12.20 0.85 19.28
CA GLU A 570 11.44 0.38 20.43
C GLU A 570 12.38 0.14 21.63
N PRO A 571 12.13 0.72 22.82
CA PRO A 571 13.03 0.61 23.96
C PRO A 571 13.31 -0.83 24.41
N ASP A 572 12.34 -1.74 24.27
CA ASP A 572 12.52 -3.15 24.65
C ASP A 572 13.42 -3.92 23.69
N LEU A 573 13.63 -3.43 22.46
CA LEU A 573 14.60 -4.03 21.52
C LEU A 573 16.02 -3.96 22.09
N TYR A 574 16.38 -2.90 22.81
CA TYR A 574 17.69 -2.79 23.45
C TYR A 574 17.91 -3.90 24.48
N ARG A 575 16.87 -4.27 25.25
CA ARG A 575 16.95 -5.38 26.22
C ARG A 575 17.19 -6.72 25.50
N VAL A 576 16.46 -6.99 24.43
CA VAL A 576 16.62 -8.21 23.63
C VAL A 576 18.03 -8.32 23.06
N VAL A 577 18.52 -7.25 22.42
CA VAL A 577 19.86 -7.22 21.82
C VAL A 577 20.93 -7.41 22.89
N ARG A 578 20.83 -6.69 24.01
CA ARG A 578 21.78 -6.81 25.12
C ARG A 578 21.81 -8.23 25.69
N ASP A 579 20.66 -8.84 25.93
CA ASP A 579 20.59 -10.15 26.57
C ASP A 579 20.94 -11.28 25.59
N ARG A 580 20.63 -11.13 24.29
CA ARG A 580 21.01 -12.07 23.22
C ARG A 580 22.52 -12.16 23.02
N TRP A 581 23.21 -11.02 23.08
CA TRP A 581 24.66 -10.92 22.91
C TRP A 581 25.38 -10.50 24.19
N ALA A 582 24.92 -10.95 25.35
CA ALA A 582 25.50 -10.62 26.66
C ALA A 582 26.99 -11.03 26.79
N GLY A 583 27.47 -11.97 25.98
CA GLY A 583 28.89 -12.36 25.91
C GLY A 583 29.78 -11.45 25.06
N ALA A 584 29.24 -10.40 24.43
CA ALA A 584 30.01 -9.41 23.69
C ALA A 584 30.71 -8.42 24.64
N PRO A 585 31.84 -7.79 24.23
CA PRO A 585 32.56 -6.77 25.01
C PRO A 585 31.70 -5.63 25.55
N GLY A 586 30.62 -5.27 24.86
CA GLY A 586 29.62 -4.33 25.34
C GLY A 586 28.48 -4.13 24.35
N VAL A 587 27.24 -4.04 24.85
CA VAL A 587 26.06 -3.63 24.08
C VAL A 587 25.58 -2.31 24.64
N ILE A 588 25.63 -1.27 23.83
CA ILE A 588 25.42 0.13 24.22
C ILE A 588 24.26 0.73 23.45
N GLY A 589 23.38 1.44 24.15
CA GLY A 589 22.22 2.12 23.55
C GLY A 589 22.40 3.64 23.52
N VAL A 590 22.20 4.25 22.36
CA VAL A 590 22.22 5.72 22.21
C VAL A 590 20.78 6.24 22.25
N PHE A 591 20.52 7.15 23.19
CA PHE A 591 19.20 7.76 23.40
C PHE A 591 19.23 9.21 22.94
N ALA A 592 18.24 9.68 22.18
CA ALA A 592 18.19 11.09 21.79
C ALA A 592 16.76 11.64 21.73
N ARG A 593 16.62 12.90 22.15
CA ARG A 593 15.39 13.70 22.10
C ARG A 593 15.67 14.95 21.27
N TYR A 594 14.75 15.32 20.38
CA TYR A 594 14.80 16.59 19.66
C TYR A 594 13.40 17.13 19.44
N GLY A 595 13.27 18.44 19.28
CA GLY A 595 12.00 19.07 18.91
C GLY A 595 11.80 19.04 17.40
N HIS A 596 10.57 18.78 16.97
CA HIS A 596 10.20 18.83 15.56
C HIS A 596 9.69 20.24 15.22
N ALA A 597 10.18 20.83 14.12
CA ALA A 597 9.84 22.23 13.77
C ALA A 597 8.36 22.45 13.39
N SER A 598 7.60 21.39 13.08
CA SER A 598 6.25 21.47 12.52
C SER A 598 5.10 21.43 13.55
N SER A 599 5.37 21.10 14.82
CA SER A 599 4.37 21.11 15.90
C SER A 599 4.99 21.64 17.19
N ASP A 600 4.22 22.45 17.94
CA ASP A 600 4.62 23.23 19.13
C ASP A 600 5.74 22.53 19.96
N PRO A 601 7.02 22.90 19.77
CA PRO A 601 8.13 22.04 20.18
C PRO A 601 8.39 22.12 21.68
N THR A 602 8.28 20.99 22.38
CA THR A 602 8.81 20.84 23.76
C THR A 602 10.33 20.63 23.72
N TRP A 603 11.03 21.70 23.35
CA TRP A 603 12.49 21.75 23.39
C TRP A 603 13.02 21.51 24.81
N PRO A 604 14.05 20.65 25.00
CA PRO A 604 14.72 20.56 26.29
C PRO A 604 15.20 21.94 26.74
N LEU A 605 14.76 22.35 27.93
CA LEU A 605 15.12 23.65 28.49
C LEU A 605 16.33 23.51 29.40
N VAL A 606 17.33 24.35 29.24
CA VAL A 606 18.47 24.47 30.14
C VAL A 606 18.40 25.81 30.84
N SER A 607 18.52 25.83 32.16
CA SER A 607 18.48 27.06 32.95
C SER A 607 19.40 26.94 34.17
N ARG A 608 19.65 28.07 34.83
CA ARG A 608 20.31 28.08 36.13
C ARG A 608 19.39 27.50 37.23
N PRO A 609 19.93 27.08 38.39
CA PRO A 609 19.13 26.55 39.50
C PRO A 609 18.04 27.49 40.03
N ASP A 610 18.22 28.80 39.84
CA ASP A 610 17.25 29.84 40.20
C ASP A 610 16.16 30.06 39.13
N GLY A 611 16.19 29.29 38.03
CA GLY A 611 15.29 29.44 36.88
C GLY A 611 15.61 30.62 35.97
N SER A 612 16.73 31.33 36.18
CA SER A 612 17.16 32.44 35.33
C SER A 612 17.83 31.98 34.04
N ALA A 613 17.83 32.86 33.04
CA ALA A 613 18.42 32.65 31.70
C ALA A 613 18.00 31.32 31.02
N PRO A 614 16.70 31.01 30.90
CA PRO A 614 16.24 29.79 30.25
C PRO A 614 16.62 29.78 28.76
N MET A 615 17.28 28.69 28.34
CA MET A 615 17.71 28.44 26.97
C MET A 615 17.04 27.17 26.46
N ALA A 616 16.30 27.29 25.36
CA ALA A 616 15.69 26.15 24.72
C ALA A 616 16.68 25.51 23.73
N MET A 617 16.91 24.22 23.89
CA MET A 617 17.82 23.42 23.06
C MET A 617 17.01 22.62 22.06
N GLN A 618 17.41 22.57 20.79
CA GLN A 618 16.70 21.81 19.77
C GLN A 618 16.87 20.29 19.95
N GLY A 619 17.98 19.85 20.57
CA GLY A 619 18.28 18.44 20.79
C GLY A 619 18.95 18.13 22.14
N LEU A 620 18.83 16.87 22.55
CA LEU A 620 19.50 16.25 23.69
C LEU A 620 19.95 14.84 23.27
N VAL A 621 21.22 14.51 23.48
CA VAL A 621 21.80 13.19 23.22
C VAL A 621 22.28 12.56 24.52
N GLY A 622 21.94 11.30 24.73
CA GLY A 622 22.34 10.46 25.85
C GLY A 622 23.42 9.47 25.42
N ILE A 623 24.61 9.60 25.99
CA ILE A 623 25.75 8.70 25.75
C ILE A 623 25.89 7.75 26.95
N GLU A 624 26.09 6.47 26.68
CA GLU A 624 26.28 5.48 27.73
C GLU A 624 27.74 5.50 28.23
N PRO A 625 28.00 5.58 29.55
CA PRO A 625 29.37 5.63 30.07
C PRO A 625 30.26 4.45 29.63
N GLY A 626 29.66 3.27 29.38
CA GLY A 626 30.37 2.11 28.85
C GLY A 626 30.98 2.34 27.45
N GLU A 627 30.37 3.22 26.65
CA GLU A 627 30.84 3.54 25.29
C GLU A 627 32.21 4.21 25.29
N MET A 628 32.46 5.02 26.31
CA MET A 628 33.72 5.75 26.50
C MET A 628 34.89 4.80 26.79
N THR A 629 34.62 3.55 27.18
CA THR A 629 35.65 2.52 27.35
C THR A 629 36.02 1.85 26.02
N GLN A 630 35.09 1.84 25.06
CA GLN A 630 35.27 1.18 23.76
C GLN A 630 35.71 2.18 22.66
N ARG A 631 35.44 3.48 22.86
CA ARG A 631 35.70 4.56 21.91
C ARG A 631 36.60 5.63 22.53
N GLU A 632 37.90 5.52 22.28
CA GLU A 632 38.92 6.49 22.72
C GLU A 632 38.67 7.90 22.14
N ASP A 633 38.13 7.97 20.92
CA ASP A 633 37.75 9.20 20.24
C ASP A 633 36.64 9.96 20.99
N LEU A 634 35.60 9.25 21.44
CA LEU A 634 34.51 9.84 22.25
C LEU A 634 34.99 10.21 23.66
N ALA A 635 35.81 9.37 24.28
CA ALA A 635 36.39 9.69 25.59
C ALA A 635 37.23 10.98 25.55
N ALA A 636 38.03 11.15 24.50
CA ALA A 636 38.83 12.35 24.25
C ALA A 636 37.99 13.58 23.89
N LEU A 637 36.81 13.41 23.28
CA LEU A 637 35.86 14.49 22.98
C LEU A 637 35.15 15.01 24.23
N LEU A 638 34.72 14.09 25.10
CA LEU A 638 33.96 14.40 26.33
C LEU A 638 34.87 14.72 27.53
N GLY A 639 36.18 14.57 27.38
CA GLY A 639 37.18 14.91 28.40
C GLY A 639 37.11 14.06 29.66
N ALA A 640 36.65 12.81 29.56
CA ALA A 640 36.44 11.93 30.70
C ALA A 640 37.20 10.60 30.54
N SER A 641 38.15 10.33 31.42
CA SER A 641 39.06 9.18 31.29
C SER A 641 38.76 7.97 32.18
N GLN A 642 37.77 8.02 33.10
CA GLN A 642 37.05 6.88 33.71
C GLN A 642 36.19 7.35 34.90
N ALA A 643 35.08 6.64 35.16
CA ALA A 643 34.07 6.92 36.20
C ALA A 643 33.34 8.26 36.05
N VAL A 644 32.64 8.42 34.93
CA VAL A 644 31.71 9.53 34.69
C VAL A 644 30.55 9.45 35.70
N SER A 645 30.35 10.51 36.48
CA SER A 645 29.18 10.64 37.36
C SER A 645 27.89 10.62 36.54
N GLN A 646 26.86 9.94 37.03
CA GLN A 646 25.61 9.73 36.28
C GLN A 646 24.84 11.03 36.01
N ASP A 647 25.05 12.08 36.81
CA ASP A 647 24.32 13.35 36.75
C ASP A 647 25.12 14.48 36.07
N LEU A 648 25.74 14.18 34.92
CA LEU A 648 26.54 15.14 34.13
C LEU A 648 25.80 15.60 32.87
N VAL A 649 26.00 16.87 32.54
CA VAL A 649 25.60 17.49 31.26
C VAL A 649 26.81 18.17 30.62
N TRP A 650 27.08 17.83 29.37
CA TRP A 650 28.07 18.50 28.53
C TRP A 650 27.36 19.44 27.55
N MET A 651 27.98 20.60 27.32
CA MET A 651 27.47 21.64 26.45
C MET A 651 28.63 22.33 25.73
N THR A 652 28.35 22.99 24.60
CA THR A 652 29.38 23.73 23.87
C THR A 652 29.76 25.02 24.59
N HIS A 653 30.89 25.61 24.21
CA HIS A 653 31.34 26.91 24.74
C HIS A 653 30.27 27.99 24.60
N ALA A 654 29.57 28.05 23.46
CA ALA A 654 28.53 29.05 23.21
C ALA A 654 27.34 28.92 24.16
N VAL A 655 26.96 27.69 24.55
CA VAL A 655 25.88 27.43 25.50
C VAL A 655 26.31 27.78 26.92
N ALA A 656 27.52 27.36 27.32
CA ALA A 656 28.06 27.65 28.66
C ALA A 656 28.26 29.15 28.92
N GLU A 657 28.78 29.88 27.93
CA GLU A 657 29.00 31.34 28.01
C GLU A 657 27.68 32.10 28.16
N ARG A 658 26.66 31.73 27.37
CA ARG A 658 25.32 32.33 27.45
C ARG A 658 24.62 32.02 28.77
N LEU A 659 24.82 30.83 29.31
CA LEU A 659 24.33 30.44 30.63
C LEU A 659 25.20 30.99 31.77
N GLY A 660 26.38 31.53 31.48
CA GLY A 660 27.40 31.93 32.45
C GLY A 660 27.74 30.82 33.45
N ALA A 661 27.85 29.58 32.97
CA ALA A 661 28.12 28.40 33.77
C ALA A 661 29.55 27.88 33.53
N VAL A 662 30.20 27.41 34.58
CA VAL A 662 31.56 26.84 34.57
C VAL A 662 31.49 25.34 34.87
N PRO A 663 32.43 24.49 34.38
CA PRO A 663 32.47 23.09 34.76
C PRO A 663 32.38 22.88 36.27
N GLY A 664 31.45 22.03 36.71
CA GLY A 664 31.13 21.75 38.11
C GLY A 664 29.86 22.43 38.64
N ASP A 665 29.40 23.49 38.00
CA ASP A 665 28.19 24.23 38.42
C ASP A 665 26.91 23.39 38.28
N PRO A 666 25.94 23.55 39.20
CA PRO A 666 24.63 22.95 39.06
C PRO A 666 23.79 23.70 38.01
N VAL A 667 23.12 22.96 37.13
CA VAL A 667 22.20 23.49 36.11
C VAL A 667 20.92 22.65 36.08
N LEU A 668 19.81 23.27 35.69
CA LEU A 668 18.54 22.59 35.52
C LEU A 668 18.31 22.26 34.05
N VAL A 669 18.23 20.98 33.72
CA VAL A 669 17.87 20.49 32.39
C VAL A 669 16.46 19.89 32.46
N SER A 670 15.49 20.56 31.83
CA SER A 670 14.07 20.19 31.83
C SER A 670 13.51 19.96 33.26
N GLY A 671 14.02 20.72 34.23
CA GLY A 671 13.67 20.63 35.65
C GLY A 671 14.42 19.57 36.45
N GLU A 672 15.40 18.88 35.88
CA GLU A 672 16.29 17.94 36.58
C GLU A 672 17.64 18.62 36.89
N ALA A 673 18.12 18.50 38.13
CA ALA A 673 19.37 19.12 38.56
C ALA A 673 20.57 18.25 38.16
N LEU A 674 21.43 18.78 37.29
CA LEU A 674 22.63 18.13 36.77
C LEU A 674 23.86 19.02 36.98
N ARG A 675 25.06 18.46 36.84
CA ARG A 675 26.33 19.20 36.92
C ARG A 675 26.96 19.39 35.56
N VAL A 676 27.50 20.58 35.30
CA VAL A 676 28.20 20.87 34.04
C VAL A 676 29.52 20.09 33.99
N GLY A 677 29.69 19.25 32.97
CA GLY A 677 30.93 18.54 32.67
C GLY A 677 31.98 19.42 31.97
N PRO A 678 33.08 18.83 31.46
CA PRO A 678 34.00 19.53 30.57
C PRO A 678 33.27 20.18 29.38
N ILE A 679 33.65 21.41 29.03
CA ILE A 679 33.02 22.13 27.92
C ILE A 679 33.45 21.51 26.58
N LEU A 680 32.48 21.28 25.69
CA LEU A 680 32.73 20.65 24.40
C LEU A 680 33.16 21.66 23.34
N ASP A 681 34.09 21.23 22.49
CA ASP A 681 34.43 21.92 21.25
C ASP A 681 33.38 21.59 20.17
N ALA A 682 32.64 22.62 19.74
CA ALA A 682 31.58 22.50 18.76
C ALA A 682 32.07 21.98 17.39
N GLN A 683 33.29 22.32 16.97
CA GLN A 683 33.86 21.86 15.70
C GLN A 683 34.20 20.38 15.76
N ARG A 684 34.85 19.93 16.85
CA ARG A 684 35.17 18.51 17.06
C ARG A 684 33.90 17.66 17.20
N LEU A 685 32.87 18.20 17.85
CA LEU A 685 31.57 17.53 18.00
C LEU A 685 30.81 17.41 16.66
N THR A 686 30.91 18.42 15.78
CA THR A 686 30.24 18.41 14.46
C THR A 686 30.86 17.40 13.49
N VAL A 687 32.18 17.19 13.55
CA VAL A 687 32.92 16.27 12.67
C VAL A 687 32.89 14.83 13.19
N ALA A 688 32.49 14.61 14.44
CA ALA A 688 32.42 13.27 15.02
C ALA A 688 31.36 12.41 14.32
N THR A 689 31.78 11.22 13.87
CA THR A 689 30.93 10.24 13.19
C THR A 689 30.86 8.93 13.96
N ASP A 690 29.82 8.14 13.72
CA ASP A 690 29.73 6.75 14.14
C ASP A 690 30.35 5.80 13.10
N MET A 691 30.32 4.49 13.35
CA MET A 691 31.05 3.49 12.57
C MET A 691 30.64 3.46 11.09
N ASP A 692 29.40 3.78 10.76
CA ASP A 692 28.89 3.77 9.39
C ASP A 692 29.06 5.11 8.66
N GLY A 693 29.79 6.06 9.29
CA GLY A 693 30.01 7.40 8.78
C GLY A 693 28.85 8.37 9.04
N SER A 694 27.79 7.93 9.73
CA SER A 694 26.70 8.82 10.16
C SER A 694 27.17 9.81 11.24
N THR A 695 26.50 10.95 11.35
CA THR A 695 26.76 11.91 12.42
C THR A 695 26.24 11.38 13.76
N ILE A 696 26.98 11.65 14.85
CA ILE A 696 26.50 11.37 16.21
C ILE A 696 25.43 12.36 16.69
N LEU A 697 25.22 13.45 15.94
CA LEU A 697 24.23 14.48 16.26
C LEU A 697 22.84 14.03 15.82
N PRO A 698 21.77 14.42 16.55
CA PRO A 698 20.42 14.16 16.13
C PRO A 698 20.13 14.85 14.80
N VAL A 699 19.34 14.17 13.99
CA VAL A 699 18.92 14.60 12.67
C VAL A 699 17.42 14.86 12.72
N ASP A 700 16.97 15.97 12.13
CA ASP A 700 15.55 16.24 11.98
C ASP A 700 14.98 15.46 10.77
N PRO A 701 14.06 14.49 10.97
CA PRO A 701 13.51 13.70 9.88
C PRO A 701 12.48 14.45 9.03
N GLY A 702 12.15 15.71 9.36
CA GLY A 702 11.02 16.50 8.82
C GLY A 702 11.03 16.83 7.32
N VAL A 703 11.86 16.16 6.51
CA VAL A 703 11.94 16.36 5.05
C VAL A 703 11.60 15.07 4.26
N GLY A 704 11.12 14.00 4.90
CA GLY A 704 10.75 12.74 4.23
C GLY A 704 9.30 12.30 4.49
N ASN A 705 8.56 11.92 3.44
CA ASN A 705 7.22 11.34 3.55
C ASN A 705 7.22 10.11 4.50
N ASP A 706 6.42 10.16 5.55
CA ASP A 706 6.25 9.06 6.53
C ASP A 706 5.55 7.81 5.95
N ASP A 707 5.04 7.88 4.72
CA ASP A 707 4.37 6.76 4.03
C ASP A 707 5.33 5.64 3.56
N LEU A 708 6.65 5.82 3.69
CA LEU A 708 7.63 4.81 3.28
C LEU A 708 7.95 3.87 4.45
N GLN A 709 7.30 2.71 4.45
CA GLN A 709 7.41 1.66 5.49
C GLN A 709 8.68 0.81 5.39
N ASP A 710 9.44 0.88 4.28
CA ASP A 710 10.56 -0.03 4.04
C ASP A 710 11.93 0.67 4.18
N ASP A 711 12.48 0.58 5.39
CA ASP A 711 13.81 1.10 5.73
C ASP A 711 14.93 0.41 4.90
N ALA A 712 14.73 -0.84 4.44
CA ALA A 712 15.72 -1.51 3.60
C ALA A 712 15.80 -0.88 2.20
N ALA A 713 14.66 -0.57 1.58
CA ALA A 713 14.60 0.12 0.30
C ALA A 713 15.12 1.57 0.38
N LEU A 714 14.83 2.26 1.50
CA LEU A 714 15.34 3.61 1.76
C LEU A 714 16.85 3.63 1.98
N SER A 715 17.42 2.60 2.61
CA SER A 715 18.86 2.52 2.87
C SER A 715 19.72 2.41 1.60
N MET A 716 19.12 1.99 0.49
CA MET A 716 19.73 2.01 -0.86
C MET A 716 19.68 3.39 -1.52
N ARG A 717 18.87 4.32 -1.01
CA ARG A 717 18.80 5.71 -1.47
C ARG A 717 19.63 6.59 -0.53
N THR A 718 20.71 7.16 -1.06
CA THR A 718 21.56 8.11 -0.32
C THR A 718 20.80 9.43 -0.11
N GLN A 719 20.00 9.52 0.94
CA GLN A 719 19.47 10.80 1.43
C GLN A 719 20.42 11.37 2.47
N ASN A 720 20.94 12.57 2.19
CA ASN A 720 21.71 13.35 3.16
C ASN A 720 20.73 14.06 4.08
N TRP A 721 20.58 13.52 5.28
CA TRP A 721 19.77 14.17 6.30
C TRP A 721 20.56 15.30 6.98
N MET A 722 19.89 16.40 7.34
CA MET A 722 20.54 17.54 8.00
C MET A 722 20.59 17.32 9.52
N ALA A 723 21.82 17.27 10.06
CA ALA A 723 22.05 17.24 11.50
C ALA A 723 21.72 18.59 12.14
N ILE A 724 21.20 18.55 13.37
CA ILE A 724 21.00 19.75 14.18
C ILE A 724 22.39 20.33 14.54
N PRO A 725 22.60 21.66 14.49
CA PRO A 725 23.88 22.28 14.85
C PRO A 725 24.31 21.96 16.29
N ALA A 726 25.60 21.73 16.50
CA ALA A 726 26.18 21.38 17.81
C ALA A 726 25.80 22.36 18.94
N ASP A 727 25.73 23.66 18.65
CA ASP A 727 25.38 24.70 19.64
C ASP A 727 23.91 24.71 20.07
N GLN A 728 23.09 23.86 19.47
CA GLN A 728 21.66 23.71 19.79
C GLN A 728 21.36 22.36 20.43
N ILE A 729 22.41 21.61 20.81
CA ILE A 729 22.31 20.29 21.42
C ILE A 729 23.01 20.29 22.77
N ILE A 730 22.47 19.53 23.72
CA ILE A 730 23.15 19.14 24.95
C ILE A 730 23.42 17.64 24.97
N VAL A 731 24.54 17.25 25.56
CA VAL A 731 24.88 15.84 25.75
C VAL A 731 24.73 15.51 27.23
N VAL A 732 24.09 14.40 27.56
CA VAL A 732 23.89 13.90 28.93
C VAL A 732 24.23 12.42 28.97
N THR A 733 24.23 11.82 30.16
CA THR A 733 24.34 10.37 30.28
C THR A 733 23.07 9.68 29.77
N ALA A 734 23.19 8.46 29.25
CA ALA A 734 22.04 7.67 28.77
C ALA A 734 20.93 7.51 29.83
N GLN A 735 21.29 7.40 31.11
CA GLN A 735 20.33 7.31 32.21
C GLN A 735 19.54 8.60 32.41
N VAL A 736 20.20 9.76 32.38
CA VAL A 736 19.55 11.08 32.42
C VAL A 736 18.66 11.25 31.19
N ALA A 737 19.15 10.92 30.00
CA ALA A 737 18.35 10.99 28.78
C ALA A 737 17.06 10.17 28.90
N ARG A 738 17.12 8.96 29.47
CA ARG A 738 15.93 8.13 29.72
C ARG A 738 14.98 8.75 30.76
N ARG A 739 15.50 9.31 31.86
CA ARG A 739 14.67 10.04 32.86
C ARG A 739 13.96 11.24 32.24
N LEU A 740 14.61 11.90 31.30
CA LEU A 740 14.08 13.04 30.54
C LEU A 740 13.19 12.64 29.35
N GLY A 741 12.86 11.35 29.20
CA GLY A 741 11.95 10.85 28.18
C GLY A 741 12.53 10.78 26.76
N SER A 742 13.86 10.67 26.62
CA SER A 742 14.50 10.49 25.32
C SER A 742 14.24 9.09 24.75
N ALA A 743 13.99 9.04 23.43
CA ALA A 743 13.78 7.78 22.72
C ALA A 743 15.12 7.12 22.36
N LEU A 744 15.16 5.78 22.34
CA LEU A 744 16.29 5.02 21.81
C LEU A 744 16.41 5.27 20.30
N ARG A 745 17.61 5.53 19.78
CA ARG A 745 17.83 5.81 18.34
C ARG A 745 18.72 4.79 17.65
N SER A 746 19.77 4.35 18.34
CA SER A 746 20.68 3.32 17.83
C SER A 746 21.16 2.41 18.95
N VAL A 747 21.60 1.21 18.57
CA VAL A 747 22.25 0.25 19.46
C VAL A 747 23.56 -0.19 18.82
N SER A 748 24.66 -0.02 19.56
CA SER A 748 26.02 -0.41 19.18
C SER A 748 26.42 -1.66 19.95
N ILE A 749 26.76 -2.74 19.24
CA ILE A 749 27.26 -4.00 19.80
C ILE A 749 28.74 -4.07 19.48
N TYR A 750 29.61 -3.84 20.46
CA TYR A 750 31.05 -3.95 20.29
C TYR A 750 31.46 -5.42 20.24
N ALA A 751 32.42 -5.75 19.38
CA ALA A 751 32.88 -7.11 19.15
C ALA A 751 34.39 -7.23 19.43
N THR A 752 34.83 -8.43 19.80
CA THR A 752 36.26 -8.70 20.06
C THR A 752 37.11 -8.62 18.78
N ASP A 753 36.54 -9.04 17.65
CA ASP A 753 37.18 -8.97 16.33
C ASP A 753 36.15 -8.73 15.21
N THR A 754 36.65 -8.41 14.01
CA THR A 754 35.82 -8.23 12.80
C THR A 754 35.05 -9.49 12.37
N GLY A 755 35.50 -10.69 12.77
CA GLY A 755 34.82 -11.95 12.46
C GLY A 755 33.58 -12.17 13.34
N ALA A 756 33.69 -11.88 14.63
CA ALA A 756 32.61 -11.84 15.59
C ALA A 756 31.60 -10.75 15.22
N ALA A 757 32.06 -9.55 14.83
CA ALA A 757 31.19 -8.49 14.32
C ALA A 757 30.38 -8.96 13.09
N THR A 758 31.03 -9.65 12.14
CA THR A 758 30.34 -10.19 10.96
C THR A 758 29.27 -11.23 11.34
N ARG A 759 29.57 -12.17 12.23
CA ARG A 759 28.59 -13.18 12.68
C ARG A 759 27.39 -12.56 13.40
N ILE A 760 27.65 -11.63 14.32
CA ILE A 760 26.59 -10.90 15.04
C ILE A 760 25.71 -10.13 14.05
N ALA A 761 26.31 -9.48 13.07
CA ALA A 761 25.59 -8.71 12.06
C ALA A 761 24.74 -9.58 11.13
N GLU A 762 25.25 -10.74 10.73
CA GLU A 762 24.49 -11.71 9.95
C GLU A 762 23.29 -12.24 10.73
N ASP A 763 23.49 -12.69 11.97
CA ASP A 763 22.41 -13.14 12.85
C ASP A 763 21.37 -12.04 13.11
N ALA A 764 21.82 -10.80 13.37
CA ALA A 764 20.95 -9.66 13.56
C ALA A 764 20.16 -9.31 12.28
N ALA A 765 20.77 -9.43 11.09
CA ALA A 765 20.12 -9.17 9.82
C ALA A 765 19.03 -10.22 9.48
N LEU A 766 19.19 -11.47 9.94
CA LEU A 766 18.17 -12.51 9.80
C LEU A 766 16.91 -12.20 10.66
N MET A 767 17.09 -11.52 11.79
CA MET A 767 16.05 -11.20 12.75
C MET A 767 15.38 -9.84 12.47
N LEU A 768 16.15 -8.77 12.25
CA LEU A 768 15.65 -7.40 12.26
C LEU A 768 15.29 -6.88 10.86
N PRO A 769 14.14 -6.19 10.66
CA PRO A 769 13.67 -5.59 9.39
C PRO A 769 14.40 -4.31 8.98
N MET A 770 15.69 -4.21 9.24
CA MET A 770 16.48 -3.00 9.03
C MET A 770 17.93 -3.35 8.63
N PRO A 771 18.63 -2.45 7.93
CA PRO A 771 20.04 -2.66 7.61
C PRO A 771 20.89 -2.66 8.88
N ILE A 772 21.82 -3.60 8.97
CA ILE A 772 22.74 -3.75 10.10
C ILE A 772 24.16 -3.42 9.64
N SER A 773 24.72 -2.31 10.11
CA SER A 773 26.10 -1.93 9.77
C SER A 773 27.07 -2.72 10.64
N ALA A 774 28.15 -3.26 10.06
CA ALA A 774 29.17 -3.94 10.84
C ALA A 774 30.56 -3.84 10.23
N THR A 775 31.56 -3.86 11.10
CA THR A 775 32.96 -3.76 10.75
C THR A 775 33.49 -5.08 10.19
N ARG A 776 34.05 -5.05 8.97
CA ARG A 776 34.73 -6.19 8.33
C ARG A 776 36.19 -5.81 8.04
N ARG A 777 36.98 -6.78 7.59
CA ARG A 777 38.43 -6.58 7.30
C ARG A 777 38.70 -5.50 6.26
N ASP A 778 37.77 -5.32 5.34
CA ASP A 778 37.83 -4.41 4.19
C ASP A 778 37.08 -3.08 4.41
N GLY A 779 36.42 -2.90 5.55
CA GLY A 779 35.66 -1.70 5.90
C GLY A 779 34.29 -2.02 6.50
N VAL A 780 33.45 -1.01 6.66
CA VAL A 780 32.09 -1.19 7.20
C VAL A 780 31.13 -1.58 6.09
N HIS A 781 30.35 -2.63 6.36
CA HIS A 781 29.36 -3.15 5.44
C HIS A 781 27.99 -3.17 6.10
N ARG A 782 26.96 -2.78 5.33
CA ARG A 782 25.56 -3.00 5.68
C ARG A 782 25.16 -4.41 5.30
N HIS A 783 24.66 -5.14 6.28
CA HIS A 783 24.12 -6.48 6.19
C HIS A 783 22.60 -6.36 6.17
N LEU A 784 21.99 -6.87 5.11
CA LEU A 784 20.53 -6.85 4.95
C LEU A 784 20.06 -8.18 4.39
N LEU A 785 18.98 -8.71 4.95
CA LEU A 785 18.32 -9.89 4.40
C LEU A 785 17.69 -9.50 3.07
N GLY A 786 18.18 -10.10 1.99
CA GLY A 786 17.69 -9.82 0.65
C GLY A 786 17.72 -11.06 -0.22
N THR A 787 17.06 -10.96 -1.37
CA THR A 787 17.18 -11.96 -2.41
C THR A 787 18.50 -11.71 -3.15
N SER A 788 19.51 -12.54 -2.91
CA SER A 788 20.67 -12.54 -3.79
C SER A 788 20.26 -13.28 -5.06
N LEU A 789 20.17 -12.54 -6.16
CA LEU A 789 20.26 -13.13 -7.48
C LEU A 789 21.71 -13.60 -7.62
N HIS A 790 22.01 -14.81 -7.15
CA HIS A 790 23.23 -15.47 -7.57
C HIS A 790 23.07 -15.73 -9.07
N THR A 791 23.55 -14.79 -9.88
CA THR A 791 23.56 -14.86 -11.35
C THR A 791 24.61 -15.88 -11.82
N VAL A 792 24.66 -17.06 -11.21
CA VAL A 792 25.28 -18.23 -11.81
C VAL A 792 24.26 -18.72 -12.83
N GLY A 793 24.37 -18.28 -14.09
CA GLY A 793 23.55 -18.82 -15.18
C GLY A 793 22.81 -17.83 -16.07
N GLY A 794 23.04 -16.51 -15.96
CA GLY A 794 22.51 -15.56 -16.97
C GLY A 794 22.97 -15.90 -18.40
N PHE A 795 24.20 -16.41 -18.52
CA PHE A 795 24.73 -16.97 -19.77
C PHE A 795 24.07 -18.31 -20.16
N ASP A 796 23.70 -19.15 -19.18
CA ASP A 796 23.09 -20.46 -19.41
C ASP A 796 21.69 -20.36 -20.00
N LEU A 797 20.94 -19.29 -19.68
CA LEU A 797 19.65 -18.96 -20.31
C LEU A 797 19.82 -18.34 -21.71
N MET A 798 20.86 -17.53 -21.90
CA MET A 798 21.07 -16.79 -23.15
C MET A 798 21.31 -17.72 -24.34
N VAL A 799 22.05 -18.81 -24.14
CA VAL A 799 22.38 -19.76 -25.22
C VAL A 799 21.14 -20.47 -25.79
N PRO A 800 20.28 -21.14 -24.99
CA PRO A 800 19.04 -21.74 -25.49
C PRO A 800 18.09 -20.72 -26.11
N LEU A 801 18.01 -19.51 -25.53
CA LEU A 801 17.16 -18.44 -26.05
C LEU A 801 17.61 -17.98 -27.44
N LEU A 802 18.90 -17.72 -27.63
CA LEU A 802 19.47 -17.34 -28.93
C LEU A 802 19.36 -18.46 -29.96
N MET A 803 19.63 -19.71 -29.56
CA MET A 803 19.45 -20.87 -30.42
C MET A 803 18.00 -21.02 -30.86
N GLY A 804 17.06 -20.90 -29.94
CA GLY A 804 15.63 -20.92 -30.24
C GLY A 804 15.23 -19.79 -31.18
N ALA A 805 15.69 -18.57 -30.92
CA ALA A 805 15.46 -17.40 -31.76
C ALA A 805 15.95 -17.61 -33.20
N LEU A 806 17.14 -18.18 -33.37
CA LEU A 806 17.76 -18.45 -34.66
C LEU A 806 17.03 -19.57 -35.42
N VAL A 807 16.64 -20.64 -34.73
CA VAL A 807 15.87 -21.75 -35.31
C VAL A 807 14.50 -21.26 -35.79
N ILE A 808 13.79 -20.47 -34.98
CA ILE A 808 12.51 -19.87 -35.36
C ILE A 808 12.69 -18.89 -36.53
N PHE A 809 13.73 -18.06 -36.48
CA PHE A 809 14.06 -17.15 -37.57
C PHE A 809 14.31 -17.90 -38.88
N ALA A 810 15.14 -18.96 -38.86
CA ALA A 810 15.48 -19.75 -40.03
C ALA A 810 14.24 -20.47 -40.61
N THR A 811 13.40 -21.06 -39.74
CA THR A 811 12.17 -21.74 -40.16
C THR A 811 11.16 -20.79 -40.78
N LEU A 812 10.92 -19.62 -40.16
CA LEU A 812 10.01 -18.61 -40.71
C LEU A 812 10.55 -17.98 -42.00
N LEU A 813 11.85 -17.68 -42.09
CA LEU A 813 12.46 -17.13 -43.29
C LEU A 813 12.39 -18.12 -44.47
N GLY A 814 12.64 -19.40 -44.20
CA GLY A 814 12.44 -20.47 -45.19
C GLY A 814 10.98 -20.57 -45.65
N SER A 815 10.02 -20.39 -44.72
CA SER A 815 8.60 -20.40 -45.07
C SER A 815 8.21 -19.27 -46.04
N VAL A 816 8.81 -18.08 -45.90
CA VAL A 816 8.58 -16.94 -46.80
C VAL A 816 9.18 -17.22 -48.19
N ALA A 817 10.38 -17.78 -48.24
CA ALA A 817 11.04 -18.14 -49.51
C ALA A 817 10.22 -19.16 -50.31
N ASP A 818 9.74 -20.21 -49.65
CA ASP A 818 8.89 -21.26 -50.26
C ASP A 818 7.54 -20.72 -50.76
N ARG A 819 7.05 -19.61 -50.18
CA ARG A 819 5.71 -19.06 -50.43
C ARG A 819 5.74 -17.77 -51.26
N GLN A 820 6.85 -17.45 -51.92
CA GLN A 820 6.93 -16.27 -52.79
C GLN A 820 5.83 -16.23 -53.86
N LYS A 821 5.54 -17.37 -54.51
CA LYS A 821 4.46 -17.47 -55.51
C LYS A 821 3.08 -17.15 -54.92
N GLU A 822 2.80 -17.62 -53.70
CA GLU A 822 1.54 -17.33 -53.00
C GLU A 822 1.44 -15.85 -52.61
N ILE A 823 2.55 -15.24 -52.16
CA ILE A 823 2.64 -13.80 -51.86
C ILE A 823 2.33 -12.95 -53.09
N TYR A 824 2.85 -13.33 -54.27
CA TYR A 824 2.54 -12.65 -55.52
C TYR A 824 1.06 -12.77 -55.89
N THR A 825 0.44 -13.94 -55.70
CA THR A 825 -1.00 -14.12 -55.91
C THR A 825 -1.82 -13.25 -54.96
N PHE A 826 -1.45 -13.16 -53.69
CA PHE A 826 -2.12 -12.30 -52.71
C PHE A 826 -2.02 -10.81 -53.08
N SER A 827 -0.86 -10.38 -53.57
CA SER A 827 -0.67 -9.03 -54.10
C SER A 827 -1.53 -8.77 -55.34
N ALA A 828 -1.60 -9.74 -56.27
CA ALA A 828 -2.45 -9.66 -57.46
C ALA A 828 -3.96 -9.62 -57.10
N LEU A 829 -4.37 -10.23 -55.99
CA LEU A 829 -5.72 -10.15 -55.43
C LEU A 829 -5.98 -8.85 -54.63
N GLY A 830 -5.00 -7.93 -54.56
CA GLY A 830 -5.17 -6.61 -53.96
C GLY A 830 -4.75 -6.49 -52.49
N LEU A 831 -4.07 -7.49 -51.91
CA LEU A 831 -3.55 -7.37 -50.54
C LEU A 831 -2.38 -6.38 -50.48
N ALA A 832 -2.57 -5.28 -49.73
CA ALA A 832 -1.51 -4.31 -49.49
C ALA A 832 -0.30 -4.96 -48.76
N PRO A 833 0.94 -4.45 -48.96
CA PRO A 833 2.14 -5.01 -48.34
C PRO A 833 2.07 -5.20 -46.81
N PRO A 834 1.49 -4.25 -46.02
CA PRO A 834 1.31 -4.47 -44.59
C PRO A 834 0.37 -5.63 -44.24
N HIS A 835 -0.63 -5.92 -45.08
CA HIS A 835 -1.54 -7.05 -44.87
C HIS A 835 -0.83 -8.39 -45.12
N VAL A 836 0.09 -8.43 -46.10
CA VAL A 836 0.95 -9.61 -46.33
C VAL A 836 1.90 -9.83 -45.15
N ALA A 837 2.54 -8.77 -44.62
CA ALA A 837 3.32 -8.89 -43.39
C ALA A 837 2.45 -9.38 -42.21
N GLY A 838 1.23 -8.86 -42.10
CA GLY A 838 0.26 -9.27 -41.08
C GLY A 838 -0.06 -10.76 -41.09
N LEU A 839 -0.13 -11.39 -42.28
CA LEU A 839 -0.34 -12.84 -42.42
C LEU A 839 0.77 -13.66 -41.72
N PHE A 840 2.04 -13.34 -42.00
CA PHE A 840 3.19 -14.03 -41.42
C PHE A 840 3.40 -13.70 -39.94
N PHE A 841 3.07 -12.47 -39.53
CA PHE A 841 3.13 -12.08 -38.12
C PHE A 841 2.06 -12.80 -37.29
N VAL A 842 0.84 -12.95 -37.82
CA VAL A 842 -0.17 -13.82 -37.20
C VAL A 842 0.35 -15.24 -37.10
N GLU A 843 1.07 -15.73 -38.12
CA GLU A 843 1.60 -17.09 -38.08
C GLU A 843 2.55 -17.30 -36.90
N ALA A 844 3.47 -16.37 -36.70
CA ALA A 844 4.34 -16.36 -35.52
C ALA A 844 3.59 -16.18 -34.19
N MET A 845 2.54 -15.38 -34.15
CA MET A 845 1.73 -15.18 -32.93
C MET A 845 0.99 -16.45 -32.50
N VAL A 846 0.45 -17.20 -33.46
CA VAL A 846 -0.16 -18.51 -33.17
C VAL A 846 0.89 -19.49 -32.68
N TYR A 847 2.06 -19.53 -33.33
CA TYR A 847 3.18 -20.35 -32.87
C TYR A 847 3.67 -19.95 -31.47
N SER A 848 3.73 -18.65 -31.14
CA SER A 848 4.18 -18.19 -29.83
C SER A 848 3.19 -18.56 -28.73
N ILE A 849 1.88 -18.39 -28.98
CA ILE A 849 0.85 -18.69 -27.97
C ILE A 849 0.73 -20.20 -27.76
N VAL A 850 0.60 -20.98 -28.85
CA VAL A 850 0.43 -22.43 -28.75
C VAL A 850 1.73 -23.11 -28.32
N GLY A 851 2.87 -22.68 -28.85
CA GLY A 851 4.17 -23.22 -28.48
C GLY A 851 4.61 -22.81 -27.07
N GLY A 852 4.35 -21.57 -26.67
CA GLY A 852 4.63 -21.07 -25.32
C GLY A 852 3.78 -21.76 -24.26
N LEU A 853 2.46 -21.61 -24.31
CA LEU A 853 1.58 -22.21 -23.32
C LEU A 853 1.59 -23.74 -23.40
N GLY A 854 1.66 -24.30 -24.61
CA GLY A 854 1.79 -25.75 -24.82
C GLY A 854 3.09 -26.30 -24.25
N GLY A 855 4.22 -25.60 -24.45
CA GLY A 855 5.51 -25.93 -23.84
C GLY A 855 5.46 -25.92 -22.32
N TYR A 856 4.82 -24.90 -21.74
CA TYR A 856 4.61 -24.81 -20.30
C TYR A 856 3.74 -25.96 -19.75
N ILE A 857 2.62 -26.28 -20.42
CA ILE A 857 1.74 -27.40 -20.03
C ILE A 857 2.48 -28.74 -20.13
N VAL A 858 3.25 -28.96 -21.19
CA VAL A 858 4.07 -30.17 -21.36
C VAL A 858 5.11 -30.25 -20.25
N ALA A 859 5.77 -29.15 -19.90
CA ALA A 859 6.74 -29.10 -18.82
C ALA A 859 6.13 -29.53 -17.48
N LEU A 860 4.97 -28.97 -17.12
CA LEU A 860 4.24 -29.35 -15.91
C LEU A 860 3.84 -30.83 -15.92
N GLY A 861 3.35 -31.32 -17.07
CA GLY A 861 2.98 -32.73 -17.22
C GLY A 861 4.19 -33.67 -17.02
N VAL A 862 5.33 -33.33 -17.61
CA VAL A 862 6.58 -34.09 -17.47
C VAL A 862 7.04 -34.12 -16.01
N VAL A 863 7.03 -32.99 -15.30
CA VAL A 863 7.39 -32.97 -13.86
C VAL A 863 6.43 -33.84 -13.05
N LYS A 864 5.11 -33.69 -13.25
CA LYS A 864 4.08 -34.47 -12.53
C LYS A 864 4.26 -35.98 -12.70
N VAL A 865 4.68 -36.42 -13.90
CA VAL A 865 4.92 -37.84 -14.22
C VAL A 865 6.28 -38.31 -13.70
N LEU A 866 7.33 -37.51 -13.84
CA LEU A 866 8.68 -37.89 -13.42
C LEU A 866 8.86 -37.89 -11.89
N THR A 867 8.15 -37.04 -11.15
CA THR A 867 8.21 -37.00 -9.68
C THR A 867 7.98 -38.37 -9.02
N PRO A 868 6.87 -39.09 -9.28
CA PRO A 868 6.65 -40.42 -8.70
C PRO A 868 7.55 -41.52 -9.30
N LEU A 869 8.08 -41.35 -10.51
CA LEU A 869 9.04 -42.30 -11.09
C LEU A 869 10.46 -42.13 -10.50
N GLY A 870 10.84 -40.89 -10.14
CA GLY A 870 12.13 -40.57 -9.55
C GLY A 870 12.32 -41.12 -8.13
N SER A 871 11.23 -41.41 -7.41
CA SER A 871 11.31 -42.08 -6.09
C SER A 871 11.56 -43.59 -6.19
N ILE A 872 11.41 -44.19 -7.39
CA ILE A 872 11.50 -45.65 -7.62
C ILE A 872 12.75 -46.03 -8.44
N GLY A 873 13.34 -45.08 -9.20
CA GLY A 873 14.49 -45.35 -10.08
C GLY A 873 15.58 -44.26 -10.06
N PRO A 874 16.67 -44.41 -10.84
CA PRO A 874 17.82 -43.50 -10.83
C PRO A 874 17.59 -42.17 -11.60
N PHE A 875 16.33 -41.82 -11.90
CA PHE A 875 16.01 -40.64 -12.69
C PHE A 875 16.01 -39.39 -11.82
N ARG A 876 16.87 -38.42 -12.14
CA ARG A 876 16.78 -37.07 -11.55
C ARG A 876 15.65 -36.30 -12.21
N VAL A 877 14.68 -35.86 -11.42
CA VAL A 877 13.63 -34.94 -11.87
C VAL A 877 14.30 -33.61 -12.22
N PRO A 878 14.00 -32.99 -13.37
CA PRO A 878 14.48 -31.65 -13.69
C PRO A 878 14.06 -30.68 -12.58
N GLU A 879 15.02 -29.91 -12.06
CA GLU A 879 14.74 -28.84 -11.09
C GLU A 879 14.05 -27.68 -11.81
N MET A 880 12.73 -27.76 -11.98
CA MET A 880 11.92 -26.65 -12.45
C MET A 880 11.52 -25.79 -11.26
N ASN A 881 12.01 -24.54 -11.23
CA ASN A 881 11.57 -23.59 -10.23
C ASN A 881 10.08 -23.31 -10.46
N HIS A 882 9.26 -23.78 -9.51
CA HIS A 882 7.83 -23.47 -9.47
C HIS A 882 7.55 -22.01 -9.05
N SER A 883 8.59 -21.20 -8.79
CA SER A 883 8.49 -19.75 -8.62
C SER A 883 7.73 -19.17 -9.80
N SER A 884 6.50 -18.83 -9.50
CA SER A 884 5.45 -18.80 -10.49
C SER A 884 5.60 -17.57 -11.38
N THR A 885 6.08 -16.45 -10.80
CA THR A 885 6.40 -15.22 -11.51
C THR A 885 7.58 -15.37 -12.47
N ASN A 886 8.66 -16.03 -12.06
CA ASN A 886 9.82 -16.26 -12.93
C ASN A 886 9.47 -17.16 -14.12
N ALA A 887 8.66 -18.20 -13.90
CA ALA A 887 8.15 -19.05 -14.96
C ALA A 887 7.29 -18.28 -15.98
N VAL A 888 6.42 -17.37 -15.52
CA VAL A 888 5.60 -16.51 -16.38
C VAL A 888 6.46 -15.52 -17.16
N ILE A 889 7.42 -14.85 -16.51
CA ILE A 889 8.34 -13.92 -17.19
C ILE A 889 9.12 -14.68 -18.28
N THR A 890 9.62 -15.86 -17.97
CA THR A 890 10.31 -16.73 -18.92
C THR A 890 9.40 -17.08 -20.10
N LEU A 891 8.16 -17.49 -19.84
CA LEU A 891 7.17 -17.78 -20.88
C LEU A 891 6.93 -16.56 -21.78
N LEU A 892 6.78 -15.36 -21.20
CA LEU A 892 6.61 -14.12 -21.96
C LEU A 892 7.86 -13.75 -22.76
N ILE A 893 9.07 -13.98 -22.23
CA ILE A 893 10.33 -13.79 -22.96
C ILE A 893 10.40 -14.74 -24.14
N VAL A 894 10.04 -16.01 -23.98
CA VAL A 894 10.01 -16.99 -25.08
C VAL A 894 9.00 -16.55 -26.16
N MET A 895 7.78 -16.18 -25.76
CA MET A 895 6.77 -15.69 -26.69
C MET A 895 7.23 -14.42 -27.42
N GLY A 896 7.82 -13.47 -26.69
CA GLY A 896 8.37 -12.23 -27.23
C GLY A 896 9.52 -12.51 -28.22
N THR A 897 10.36 -13.49 -27.93
CA THR A 897 11.47 -13.89 -28.80
C THR A 897 10.95 -14.51 -30.10
N VAL A 898 9.94 -15.38 -30.04
CA VAL A 898 9.27 -15.94 -31.24
C VAL A 898 8.71 -14.81 -32.12
N LEU A 899 8.01 -13.85 -31.52
CA LEU A 899 7.42 -12.70 -32.22
C LEU A 899 8.51 -11.79 -32.82
N LEU A 900 9.58 -11.52 -32.08
CA LEU A 900 10.69 -10.68 -32.53
C LEU A 900 11.43 -11.32 -33.71
N SER A 901 11.68 -12.63 -33.67
CA SER A 901 12.28 -13.40 -34.77
C SER A 901 11.43 -13.38 -36.05
N ALA A 902 10.12 -13.14 -35.95
CA ALA A 902 9.21 -13.09 -37.09
C ALA A 902 9.16 -11.72 -37.80
N ILE A 903 9.63 -10.65 -37.16
CA ILE A 903 9.54 -9.29 -37.69
C ILE A 903 10.27 -9.18 -39.04
N TYR A 904 11.53 -9.63 -39.11
CA TYR A 904 12.31 -9.53 -40.33
C TYR A 904 11.75 -10.37 -41.49
N PRO A 905 11.41 -11.66 -41.31
CA PRO A 905 10.71 -12.45 -42.32
C PRO A 905 9.41 -11.79 -42.82
N ALA A 906 8.59 -11.25 -41.91
CA ALA A 906 7.34 -10.58 -42.27
C ALA A 906 7.57 -9.30 -43.11
N VAL A 907 8.56 -8.48 -42.73
CA VAL A 907 8.96 -7.29 -43.50
C VAL A 907 9.48 -7.69 -44.89
N ARG A 908 10.28 -8.76 -44.98
CA ARG A 908 10.78 -9.28 -46.26
C ARG A 908 9.64 -9.77 -47.16
N ALA A 909 8.65 -10.46 -46.60
CA ALA A 909 7.45 -10.91 -47.32
C ALA A 909 6.63 -9.73 -47.87
N SER A 910 6.43 -8.69 -47.07
CA SER A 910 5.74 -7.46 -47.47
C SER A 910 6.47 -6.76 -48.64
N ARG A 911 7.80 -6.66 -48.59
CA ARG A 911 8.58 -6.07 -49.69
C ARG A 911 8.47 -6.87 -50.99
N SER A 912 8.40 -8.20 -50.92
CA SER A 912 8.17 -9.03 -52.13
C SER A 912 6.76 -8.89 -52.71
N ALA A 913 5.78 -8.45 -51.93
CA ALA A 913 4.41 -8.25 -52.42
C ALA A 913 4.25 -7.01 -53.31
N ASN A 914 5.27 -6.17 -53.50
CA ASN A 914 5.13 -4.94 -54.29
C ASN A 914 6.19 -4.85 -55.41
N PRO A 915 6.00 -5.55 -56.55
CA PRO A 915 6.89 -5.41 -57.71
C PRO A 915 6.72 -4.07 -58.45
N GLY A 916 5.68 -3.28 -58.14
CA GLY A 916 5.27 -2.08 -58.87
C GLY A 916 5.79 -0.75 -58.33
N ILE A 917 7.05 -0.68 -57.86
CA ILE A 917 7.65 0.55 -57.29
C ILE A 917 7.74 1.73 -58.30
N LEU A 918 7.35 1.57 -59.57
CA LEU A 918 7.63 2.55 -60.62
C LEU A 918 6.53 3.55 -61.02
N ARG A 919 5.37 3.70 -60.35
CA ARG A 919 4.48 4.86 -60.64
C ARG A 919 3.46 5.15 -59.53
N GLN A 920 3.92 5.68 -58.39
CA GLN A 920 3.02 6.39 -57.49
C GLN A 920 2.76 7.79 -58.06
N TRP A 921 1.50 8.07 -58.41
CA TRP A 921 1.07 9.40 -58.83
C TRP A 921 1.35 10.41 -57.71
N GLN A 922 2.10 11.47 -58.01
CA GLN A 922 2.47 12.51 -57.06
C GLN A 922 1.59 13.74 -57.26
N LEU A 923 1.11 14.31 -56.16
CA LEU A 923 0.31 15.54 -56.18
C LEU A 923 1.18 16.72 -56.69
N PRO A 924 0.76 17.44 -57.75
CA PRO A 924 1.51 18.58 -58.26
C PRO A 924 1.68 19.67 -57.19
N VAL A 925 2.67 20.54 -57.39
CA VAL A 925 2.89 21.70 -56.51
C VAL A 925 1.81 22.75 -56.80
N PRO A 926 1.09 23.29 -55.80
CA PRO A 926 0.06 24.31 -56.01
C PRO A 926 0.67 25.63 -56.49
N GLU A 927 -0.07 26.34 -57.34
CA GLU A 927 0.23 27.71 -57.77
C GLU A 927 -0.52 28.69 -56.87
N GLY A 928 0.13 29.13 -55.78
CA GLY A 928 -0.51 29.96 -54.76
C GLY A 928 -1.64 29.21 -54.06
N ASP A 929 -2.88 29.70 -54.23
CA ASP A 929 -4.10 29.12 -53.64
C ASP A 929 -4.88 28.23 -54.60
N ARG A 930 -4.29 27.90 -55.75
CA ARG A 930 -4.93 27.07 -56.78
C ARG A 930 -4.13 25.79 -57.01
N LEU A 931 -4.87 24.70 -57.17
CA LEU A 931 -4.35 23.38 -57.47
C LEU A 931 -5.15 22.81 -58.64
N ASP A 932 -4.54 22.89 -59.83
CA ASP A 932 -5.07 22.30 -61.05
C ASP A 932 -4.41 20.93 -61.26
N ILE A 933 -5.24 19.90 -61.34
CA ILE A 933 -4.81 18.50 -61.32
C ILE A 933 -5.38 17.78 -62.53
N VAL A 934 -4.52 17.18 -63.34
CA VAL A 934 -4.93 16.10 -64.24
C VAL A 934 -4.98 14.81 -63.41
N PHE A 935 -6.20 14.38 -63.12
CA PHE A 935 -6.44 13.22 -62.26
C PHE A 935 -6.10 11.94 -63.06
N PRO A 936 -5.43 10.93 -62.47
CA PRO A 936 -4.89 9.78 -63.20
C PRO A 936 -5.98 8.74 -63.53
N PHE A 937 -7.13 9.21 -64.00
CA PHE A 937 -8.26 8.44 -64.47
C PHE A 937 -8.77 9.05 -65.76
N THR A 938 -9.02 8.18 -66.72
CA THR A 938 -9.75 8.50 -67.94
C THR A 938 -11.13 7.87 -67.88
N VAL A 939 -12.09 8.56 -68.47
CA VAL A 939 -13.50 8.15 -68.59
C VAL A 939 -13.89 8.20 -70.06
N SER A 940 -14.74 7.28 -70.49
CA SER A 940 -15.33 7.40 -71.83
C SER A 940 -16.25 8.63 -71.86
N GLN A 941 -16.36 9.30 -73.01
CA GLN A 941 -17.32 10.40 -73.17
C GLN A 941 -18.76 9.97 -72.88
N TRP A 942 -19.05 8.69 -73.09
CA TRP A 942 -20.34 8.07 -72.79
C TRP A 942 -20.60 7.98 -71.27
N ASP A 943 -19.60 7.56 -70.49
CA ASP A 943 -19.73 7.32 -69.04
C ASP A 943 -19.50 8.58 -68.20
N ALA A 944 -18.90 9.63 -68.77
CA ALA A 944 -18.61 10.90 -68.09
C ALA A 944 -19.86 11.48 -67.40
N ALA A 945 -21.03 11.43 -68.06
CA ALA A 945 -22.29 11.87 -67.48
C ALA A 945 -22.71 11.03 -66.26
N GLY A 946 -22.53 9.70 -66.28
CA GLY A 946 -22.91 8.82 -65.18
C GLY A 946 -22.01 8.98 -63.94
N VAL A 947 -20.69 9.12 -64.16
CA VAL A 947 -19.71 9.30 -63.08
C VAL A 947 -20.02 10.54 -62.23
N VAL A 948 -20.47 11.62 -62.86
CA VAL A 948 -20.68 12.89 -62.17
C VAL A 948 -21.85 12.80 -61.20
N SER A 949 -22.96 12.15 -61.57
CA SER A 949 -24.08 11.89 -60.64
C SER A 949 -23.70 10.90 -59.55
N PHE A 950 -22.88 9.90 -59.86
CA PHE A 950 -22.34 8.98 -58.85
C PHE A 950 -21.45 9.71 -57.83
N LEU A 951 -20.58 10.62 -58.27
CA LEU A 951 -19.77 11.45 -57.37
C LEU A 951 -20.60 12.50 -56.64
N ARG A 952 -21.66 13.02 -57.25
CA ARG A 952 -22.62 13.93 -56.60
C ARG A 952 -23.30 13.23 -55.42
N GLU A 953 -23.81 12.01 -55.61
CA GLU A 953 -24.41 11.21 -54.54
C GLU A 953 -23.42 11.00 -53.39
N HIS A 954 -22.15 10.66 -53.69
CA HIS A 954 -21.10 10.57 -52.68
C HIS A 954 -20.87 11.87 -51.91
N PHE A 955 -20.84 13.02 -52.59
CA PHE A 955 -20.60 14.32 -51.95
C PHE A 955 -21.80 14.79 -51.11
N GLU A 956 -23.02 14.52 -51.57
CA GLU A 956 -24.26 14.87 -50.84
C GLU A 956 -24.38 14.10 -49.51
N GLN A 957 -23.82 12.89 -49.42
CA GLN A 957 -23.73 12.15 -48.13
C GLN A 957 -22.91 12.89 -47.06
N PHE A 958 -21.97 13.74 -47.48
CA PHE A 958 -21.15 14.56 -46.59
C PHE A 958 -21.73 15.97 -46.40
N ALA A 959 -23.00 16.22 -46.76
CA ALA A 959 -23.64 17.52 -46.62
C ALA A 959 -24.14 17.82 -45.20
N ASP A 960 -24.70 16.82 -44.51
CA ASP A 960 -25.35 16.98 -43.21
C ASP A 960 -24.53 16.45 -42.02
N THR A 961 -23.33 15.92 -42.27
CA THR A 961 -22.52 15.23 -41.26
C THR A 961 -21.27 16.03 -40.83
N GLY A 962 -21.13 16.29 -39.53
CA GLY A 962 -19.91 16.85 -38.92
C GLY A 962 -18.80 15.81 -38.64
N LEU A 963 -19.00 14.56 -39.10
CA LEU A 963 -18.11 13.42 -38.90
C LEU A 963 -17.85 12.77 -40.26
N GLY A 964 -16.60 12.76 -40.73
CA GLY A 964 -16.23 12.27 -42.06
C GLY A 964 -14.83 12.72 -42.49
N ARG A 965 -14.40 12.36 -43.70
CA ARG A 965 -13.10 12.82 -44.26
C ARG A 965 -13.16 14.26 -44.75
N PHE A 966 -14.34 14.72 -45.15
CA PHE A 966 -14.64 16.09 -45.55
C PHE A 966 -16.13 16.37 -45.33
N MET A 967 -16.52 17.64 -45.39
CA MET A 967 -17.90 18.10 -45.38
C MET A 967 -18.14 18.90 -46.66
N ALA A 968 -19.17 18.58 -47.42
CA ALA A 968 -19.49 19.24 -48.68
C ALA A 968 -20.73 20.12 -48.54
N ARG A 969 -20.71 21.32 -49.12
CA ARG A 969 -21.86 22.23 -49.17
C ARG A 969 -22.01 22.74 -50.59
N GLN A 970 -23.26 23.06 -50.97
CA GLN A 970 -23.57 23.58 -52.31
C GLN A 970 -23.04 22.65 -53.41
N VAL A 971 -23.29 21.34 -53.27
CA VAL A 971 -22.96 20.35 -54.30
C VAL A 971 -23.91 20.55 -55.47
N GLY A 972 -23.38 20.71 -56.68
CA GLY A 972 -24.18 20.92 -57.88
C GLY A 972 -23.45 20.51 -59.15
N LEU A 973 -24.22 20.22 -60.19
CA LEU A 973 -23.72 19.92 -61.52
C LEU A 973 -23.38 21.23 -62.25
N VAL A 974 -22.28 21.25 -63.00
CA VAL A 974 -21.85 22.42 -63.78
C VAL A 974 -21.49 21.97 -65.18
N ARG A 975 -21.91 22.71 -66.21
CA ARG A 975 -21.51 22.48 -67.60
C ARG A 975 -20.65 23.63 -68.10
N ARG A 976 -19.57 23.33 -68.79
CA ARG A 976 -18.71 24.31 -69.46
C ARG A 976 -18.96 24.21 -70.96
N ASP A 977 -19.00 25.33 -71.68
CA ASP A 977 -19.35 25.37 -73.11
C ASP A 977 -18.61 24.30 -73.93
N GLY A 978 -19.35 23.33 -74.48
CA GLY A 978 -18.82 22.22 -75.28
C GLY A 978 -18.26 21.01 -74.51
N ALA A 979 -18.30 20.97 -73.17
CA ALA A 979 -17.78 19.88 -72.34
C ALA A 979 -18.89 19.03 -71.70
N ALA A 980 -18.52 17.83 -71.23
CA ALA A 980 -19.39 16.95 -70.45
C ALA A 980 -19.76 17.58 -69.08
N PRO A 981 -20.83 17.11 -68.42
CA PRO A 981 -21.21 17.59 -67.08
C PRO A 981 -20.06 17.43 -66.08
N GLY A 982 -19.89 18.40 -65.20
CA GLY A 982 -18.92 18.42 -64.13
C GLY A 982 -19.58 18.58 -62.75
N LEU A 983 -18.79 18.47 -61.68
CA LEU A 983 -19.25 18.58 -60.30
C LEU A 983 -18.59 19.77 -59.62
N ARG A 984 -19.38 20.62 -58.94
CA ARG A 984 -18.86 21.70 -58.10
C ARG A 984 -19.37 21.55 -56.67
N ALA A 985 -18.50 21.81 -55.69
CA ALA A 985 -18.85 21.82 -54.28
C ALA A 985 -17.94 22.77 -53.48
N ARG A 986 -18.43 23.33 -52.37
CA ARG A 986 -17.58 23.91 -51.32
C ARG A 986 -17.28 22.83 -50.29
N ILE A 987 -16.01 22.64 -49.98
CA ILE A 987 -15.57 21.54 -49.11
C ILE A 987 -14.81 22.09 -47.92
N ALA A 988 -15.13 21.59 -46.71
CA ALA A 988 -14.27 21.68 -45.55
C ALA A 988 -13.57 20.34 -45.32
N LEU A 989 -12.25 20.33 -45.11
CA LEU A 989 -11.47 19.09 -44.96
C LEU A 989 -11.28 18.73 -43.48
N ALA A 990 -11.40 17.44 -43.15
CA ALA A 990 -11.14 16.95 -41.79
C ALA A 990 -9.62 16.77 -41.55
N PRO A 991 -9.11 16.99 -40.31
CA PRO A 991 -9.83 17.42 -39.12
C PRO A 991 -10.28 18.88 -39.21
N PHE A 992 -11.57 19.12 -38.90
CA PHE A 992 -12.24 20.41 -39.13
C PHE A 992 -11.67 21.54 -38.26
N ASP A 993 -10.98 21.22 -37.17
CA ASP A 993 -10.29 22.17 -36.28
C ASP A 993 -9.18 22.95 -37.00
N LEU A 994 -8.64 22.41 -38.10
CA LEU A 994 -7.63 23.10 -38.91
C LEU A 994 -8.24 24.20 -39.80
N GLY A 995 -9.57 24.31 -39.86
CA GLY A 995 -10.28 25.39 -40.57
C GLY A 995 -9.99 25.44 -42.06
N VAL A 996 -9.62 24.32 -42.68
CA VAL A 996 -9.29 24.24 -44.11
C VAL A 996 -10.57 24.14 -44.93
N THR A 997 -10.89 25.20 -45.68
CA THR A 997 -12.01 25.22 -46.62
C THR A 997 -11.53 25.53 -48.03
N GLN A 998 -12.24 25.00 -49.03
CA GLN A 998 -11.89 25.13 -50.42
C GLN A 998 -13.11 25.04 -51.34
N GLN A 999 -12.97 25.59 -52.54
CA GLN A 999 -13.88 25.35 -53.66
C GLN A 999 -13.30 24.22 -54.52
N PHE A 1000 -14.12 23.21 -54.81
CA PHE A 1000 -13.76 22.04 -55.61
C PHE A 1000 -14.60 22.04 -56.88
N GLU A 1001 -13.94 21.83 -58.01
CA GLU A 1001 -14.57 21.67 -59.32
C GLU A 1001 -13.92 20.50 -60.06
N LEU A 1002 -14.74 19.59 -60.56
CA LEU A 1002 -14.35 18.45 -61.38
C LEU A 1002 -14.97 18.61 -62.77
N SER A 1003 -14.15 18.51 -63.80
CA SER A 1003 -14.57 18.59 -65.21
C SER A 1003 -13.82 17.57 -66.06
N THR A 1004 -14.32 17.25 -67.25
CA THR A 1004 -13.60 16.43 -68.22
C THR A 1004 -13.01 17.30 -69.33
N ARG A 1005 -11.90 16.84 -69.92
CA ARG A 1005 -11.26 17.44 -71.10
C ARG A 1005 -10.96 16.33 -72.10
N ALA A 1006 -11.11 16.59 -73.40
CA ALA A 1006 -10.73 15.63 -74.44
C ALA A 1006 -9.25 15.20 -74.27
N SER A 1007 -9.00 13.89 -74.27
CA SER A 1007 -7.64 13.33 -74.27
C SER A 1007 -7.07 13.26 -75.70
N GLU A 1008 -5.82 12.83 -75.83
CA GLU A 1008 -5.18 12.53 -77.12
C GLU A 1008 -5.86 11.33 -77.84
N ILE A 1009 -6.67 10.53 -77.14
CA ILE A 1009 -7.39 9.38 -77.67
C ILE A 1009 -8.86 9.75 -77.91
N GLU A 1010 -9.31 9.64 -79.15
CA GLU A 1010 -10.68 9.93 -79.56
C GLU A 1010 -11.69 9.03 -78.80
N GLY A 1011 -12.71 9.66 -78.18
CA GLY A 1011 -13.73 8.99 -77.37
C GLY A 1011 -13.39 8.80 -75.88
N ILE A 1012 -12.18 9.18 -75.45
CA ILE A 1012 -11.73 9.12 -74.05
C ILE A 1012 -11.41 10.52 -73.54
N ASP A 1013 -11.99 10.90 -72.41
CA ASP A 1013 -11.71 12.17 -71.74
C ASP A 1013 -10.83 11.97 -70.50
N GLU A 1014 -9.96 12.94 -70.25
CA GLU A 1014 -9.21 13.08 -69.01
C GLU A 1014 -10.03 13.82 -67.95
N VAL A 1015 -9.95 13.34 -66.71
CA VAL A 1015 -10.58 14.02 -65.57
C VAL A 1015 -9.65 15.11 -65.07
N THR A 1016 -10.15 16.34 -65.04
CA THR A 1016 -9.47 17.51 -64.52
C THR A 1016 -10.15 17.97 -63.23
N ILE A 1017 -9.36 18.21 -62.19
CA ILE A 1017 -9.84 18.68 -60.89
C ILE A 1017 -9.17 20.02 -60.61
N ARG A 1018 -9.98 21.04 -60.34
CA ARG A 1018 -9.53 22.36 -59.91
C ARG A 1018 -9.96 22.59 -58.46
N ILE A 1019 -9.00 22.93 -57.62
CA ILE A 1019 -9.21 23.20 -56.20
C ILE A 1019 -8.68 24.60 -55.88
N GLU A 1020 -9.50 25.44 -55.27
CA GLU A 1020 -9.13 26.79 -54.85
C GLU A 1020 -9.31 26.94 -53.34
N ARG A 1021 -8.21 27.23 -52.62
CA ARG A 1021 -8.20 27.39 -51.16
C ARG A 1021 -8.96 28.66 -50.78
N THR A 1022 -9.91 28.54 -49.86
CA THR A 1022 -10.63 29.69 -49.28
C THR A 1022 -10.15 30.01 -47.86
N SER A 1023 -9.76 29.01 -47.06
CA SER A 1023 -9.20 29.20 -45.71
C SER A 1023 -8.29 28.05 -45.26
N GLY A 1024 -7.56 28.24 -44.15
CA GLY A 1024 -6.65 27.24 -43.54
C GLY A 1024 -5.21 27.33 -44.05
N GLN A 1025 -4.20 26.80 -43.33
CA GLN A 1025 -2.79 26.98 -43.72
C GLN A 1025 -2.43 26.23 -45.02
N PRO A 1026 -1.59 26.80 -45.93
CA PRO A 1026 -1.22 26.15 -47.20
C PRO A 1026 -0.63 24.74 -47.06
N LYS A 1027 0.18 24.51 -46.01
CA LYS A 1027 0.80 23.21 -45.74
C LYS A 1027 -0.23 22.16 -45.36
N ASP A 1028 -1.18 22.51 -44.51
CA ASP A 1028 -2.29 21.63 -44.13
C ASP A 1028 -3.24 21.40 -45.30
N TRP A 1029 -3.59 22.45 -46.06
CA TRP A 1029 -4.40 22.35 -47.27
C TRP A 1029 -3.82 21.36 -48.28
N ARG A 1030 -2.51 21.42 -48.56
CA ARG A 1030 -1.85 20.46 -49.46
C ARG A 1030 -1.87 19.02 -48.91
N ARG A 1031 -1.65 18.85 -47.61
CA ARG A 1031 -1.66 17.51 -46.96
C ARG A 1031 -3.05 16.90 -46.98
N LEU A 1032 -4.09 17.67 -46.64
CA LEU A 1032 -5.47 17.19 -46.57
C LEU A 1032 -6.07 16.91 -47.95
N ASN A 1033 -5.69 17.67 -48.98
CA ASN A 1033 -6.11 17.38 -50.35
C ASN A 1033 -5.63 16.02 -50.86
N ARG A 1034 -4.48 15.52 -50.39
CA ARG A 1034 -4.05 14.14 -50.70
C ARG A 1034 -5.08 13.11 -50.23
N VAL A 1035 -5.63 13.31 -49.02
CA VAL A 1035 -6.64 12.41 -48.43
C VAL A 1035 -7.96 12.48 -49.21
N LEU A 1036 -8.38 13.69 -49.61
CA LEU A 1036 -9.57 13.88 -50.46
C LEU A 1036 -9.40 13.19 -51.81
N LEU A 1037 -8.26 13.38 -52.48
CA LEU A 1037 -7.99 12.81 -53.80
C LEU A 1037 -7.85 11.29 -53.77
N ASP A 1038 -7.30 10.73 -52.69
CA ASP A 1038 -7.28 9.27 -52.46
C ASP A 1038 -8.71 8.70 -52.27
N ASP A 1039 -9.61 9.47 -51.66
CA ASP A 1039 -11.02 9.10 -51.53
C ASP A 1039 -11.77 9.15 -52.88
N ILE A 1040 -11.61 10.25 -53.61
CA ILE A 1040 -12.17 10.38 -54.98
C ILE A 1040 -11.64 9.25 -55.88
N ARG A 1041 -10.35 8.93 -55.77
CA ARG A 1041 -9.74 7.81 -56.52
C ARG A 1041 -10.42 6.49 -56.22
N ARG A 1042 -10.74 6.23 -54.94
CA ARG A 1042 -11.48 5.04 -54.54
C ARG A 1042 -12.87 5.01 -55.19
N GLN A 1043 -13.57 6.14 -55.25
CA GLN A 1043 -14.87 6.23 -55.91
C GLN A 1043 -14.78 5.93 -57.42
N PHE A 1044 -13.78 6.45 -58.13
CA PHE A 1044 -13.55 6.09 -59.54
C PHE A 1044 -13.25 4.60 -59.75
N LEU A 1045 -12.58 3.94 -58.81
CA LEU A 1045 -12.37 2.49 -58.85
C LEU A 1045 -13.68 1.72 -58.62
N ILE A 1046 -14.51 2.19 -57.68
CA ILE A 1046 -15.84 1.60 -57.41
C ILE A 1046 -16.72 1.73 -58.65
N TRP A 1047 -16.75 2.91 -59.29
CA TRP A 1047 -17.49 3.14 -60.53
C TRP A 1047 -17.16 2.10 -61.60
N ARG A 1048 -15.86 1.82 -61.82
CA ARG A 1048 -15.42 0.81 -62.81
C ARG A 1048 -15.83 -0.63 -62.48
N SER A 1049 -16.19 -0.90 -61.23
CA SER A 1049 -16.65 -2.22 -60.78
C SER A 1049 -18.17 -2.37 -60.81
N LEU A 1050 -18.92 -1.30 -61.12
CA LEU A 1050 -20.38 -1.35 -61.17
C LEU A 1050 -20.89 -2.15 -62.38
N PRO A 1051 -22.01 -2.88 -62.25
CA PRO A 1051 -22.71 -3.45 -63.40
C PRO A 1051 -23.13 -2.36 -64.40
N GLN A 1052 -23.12 -2.67 -65.70
CA GLN A 1052 -23.50 -1.72 -66.75
C GLN A 1052 -24.91 -1.14 -66.55
N GLU A 1053 -25.86 -1.96 -66.10
CA GLU A 1053 -27.23 -1.52 -65.78
C GLU A 1053 -27.24 -0.40 -64.72
N THR A 1054 -26.42 -0.51 -63.68
CA THR A 1054 -26.30 0.51 -62.63
C THR A 1054 -25.67 1.80 -63.18
N MET A 1055 -24.65 1.70 -64.02
CA MET A 1055 -24.02 2.86 -64.64
C MET A 1055 -25.00 3.63 -65.54
N GLU A 1056 -25.88 2.92 -66.26
CA GLU A 1056 -26.94 3.55 -67.06
C GLU A 1056 -27.96 4.31 -66.21
N VAL A 1057 -28.33 3.81 -65.03
CA VAL A 1057 -29.25 4.50 -64.10
C VAL A 1057 -28.66 5.84 -63.67
N TYR A 1058 -27.39 5.87 -63.25
CA TYR A 1058 -26.72 7.12 -62.88
C TYR A 1058 -26.64 8.09 -64.06
N ARG A 1059 -26.43 7.57 -65.27
CA ARG A 1059 -26.40 8.39 -66.48
C ARG A 1059 -27.76 9.00 -66.81
N ARG A 1060 -28.85 8.23 -66.68
CA ARG A 1060 -30.22 8.77 -66.86
C ARG A 1060 -30.52 9.86 -65.84
N ARG A 1061 -30.14 9.68 -64.57
CA ARG A 1061 -30.28 10.73 -63.53
C ARG A 1061 -29.60 12.04 -63.95
N THR A 1062 -28.39 11.98 -64.48
CA THR A 1062 -27.68 13.19 -64.97
C THR A 1062 -28.39 13.87 -66.14
N LEU A 1063 -29.04 13.09 -67.01
CA LEU A 1063 -29.78 13.60 -68.17
C LEU A 1063 -31.17 14.16 -67.78
N GLU A 1064 -31.82 13.57 -66.78
CA GLU A 1064 -33.11 14.01 -66.23
C GLU A 1064 -32.98 15.30 -65.40
N ASP A 1065 -31.86 15.49 -64.71
CA ASP A 1065 -31.57 16.69 -63.90
C ASP A 1065 -31.33 17.97 -64.73
N GLY A 1066 -31.45 17.89 -66.08
CA GLY A 1066 -31.56 19.07 -66.94
C GLY A 1066 -30.33 19.97 -66.98
N VAL A 1067 -29.15 19.39 -67.26
CA VAL A 1067 -27.88 20.10 -67.47
C VAL A 1067 -27.54 20.22 -68.95
#